data_AF-A0AA40CK30-F1
#
_entry.id   AF-A0AA40CK30-F1
#
_cell.length_a   1.000
_cell.length_b   1.000
_cell.length_c   1.000
_cell.angle_alpha   90.00
_cell.angle_beta   90.00
_cell.angle_gamma   90.00
#
_symmetry.space_group_name_H-M   'P 1'
#
loop_
_entity.id
_entity.type
_entity.pdbx_description
1 polymer ?
#
loop_
_entity_poly.entity_id
_entity_poly.type
_entity_poly.pdbx_seq_one_letter_code
_entity_poly.pdbx_strand_id
1 'polypeptide(L)'
;MADSAFNVYIGAWLNYSNDVLTLTLRDKEASILSAALVLFVGVVANHSWNVCKFIVHQVRTTRDTGDELHQQQQVALRNSANNVHALLLMLRLAFGWGIPKRRTSKMAAFGGSIPLIVLTLLGAIGWAVAQLFLAVVWTNTGDHFLVIPNHCGLVAATSNVTTAAGQAQFDLIKGGLTGANIYQLQCYRQHNDSDADRTRCNKFPVPRLDWIGSDAECPFGNKDLCLPATNSTPFRMDSGYINSQTHLGINVEHSNSIDFRYIATCSPLVPDYKVRKNGSYFYYYGGNDDIADDYNDTRVTWVYNNTKGTNDNSYNIWPFSYVVDKEFRNLIRNWGPNNSMIPSDKSAFTMSIFFISAGDMFHVSHSDDPVFGTKSKSGRKINGVEAFAPRNPMSVLGCTEEHEVCNPSESGPNRCMMMTRKPSNATVIERLKLNPSQAATILILRTELERNLFRNYVSSLNPQLIATNGLIRGTRNYLQYLALPKDHWRAEVSRWFDINLIMLQSAFVDYVTGPDEPAVIPMLIPPEKDTNTTAEIREELRRTCERQIVRNVNGVRNFNLRAILWVVGPGFAIIMLGFTIDSLAGWAQGLLRKGEARRALWIKDDMLQPKRDGQVYESVLLADGSGMGTEYSGYNNGSQDQVKYPLVAAQFDGVHGGGYKSPGVVGAYSPVRER
;
A
#
# COMPACT_ATOMS: atom_id res chain seq x y z
N MET A 1 13.00 10.94 -8.55
CA MET A 1 11.99 9.87 -8.57
C MET A 1 11.37 9.86 -9.96
N ALA A 2 11.85 9.01 -10.85
CA ALA A 2 11.12 8.71 -12.07
C ALA A 2 9.85 7.90 -11.71
N ASP A 3 8.83 8.00 -12.53
CA ASP A 3 7.58 7.24 -12.43
C ASP A 3 7.79 5.83 -13.02
N SER A 4 8.85 5.13 -12.58
CA SER A 4 9.17 3.80 -13.06
C SER A 4 8.24 2.78 -12.42
N ALA A 5 7.57 1.99 -13.26
CA ALA A 5 6.76 0.88 -12.82
C ALA A 5 7.65 -0.10 -12.05
N PHE A 6 7.33 -0.35 -10.78
CA PHE A 6 8.08 -1.30 -9.96
C PHE A 6 8.00 -2.70 -10.57
N ASN A 7 9.15 -3.36 -10.68
CA ASN A 7 9.21 -4.78 -10.97
C ASN A 7 8.92 -5.55 -9.67
N VAL A 8 7.85 -6.34 -9.63
CA VAL A 8 7.37 -6.99 -8.39
C VAL A 8 7.58 -8.49 -8.44
N TYR A 9 7.94 -9.04 -7.27
CA TYR A 9 8.12 -10.46 -7.08
C TYR A 9 6.80 -11.23 -7.23
N ILE A 10 6.78 -12.21 -8.12
CA ILE A 10 5.65 -13.12 -8.31
C ILE A 10 5.99 -14.44 -7.64
N GLY A 11 5.22 -14.81 -6.62
CA GLY A 11 5.48 -16.00 -5.82
C GLY A 11 5.05 -15.86 -4.37
N ALA A 12 5.40 -16.87 -3.57
CA ALA A 12 5.12 -16.89 -2.14
C ALA A 12 6.25 -16.23 -1.36
N TRP A 13 5.91 -15.36 -0.42
CA TRP A 13 6.85 -14.68 0.47
C TRP A 13 6.18 -14.37 1.81
N LEU A 14 6.99 -14.22 2.86
CA LEU A 14 6.50 -13.87 4.18
C LEU A 14 6.57 -12.36 4.36
N ASN A 15 5.45 -11.73 4.66
CA ASN A 15 5.42 -10.33 5.05
C ASN A 15 5.61 -10.24 6.57
N TYR A 16 6.77 -9.81 7.01
CA TYR A 16 7.10 -9.75 8.44
C TYR A 16 6.36 -8.63 9.18
N SER A 17 5.82 -7.62 8.47
CA SER A 17 5.08 -6.52 9.12
C SER A 17 3.76 -6.97 9.75
N ASN A 18 3.14 -8.04 9.22
CA ASN A 18 1.87 -8.59 9.68
C ASN A 18 1.90 -10.12 9.91
N ASP A 19 3.08 -10.75 9.79
CA ASP A 19 3.28 -12.21 9.80
C ASP A 19 2.35 -12.99 8.83
N VAL A 20 2.04 -12.39 7.68
CA VAL A 20 1.18 -13.03 6.67
C VAL A 20 2.03 -13.65 5.57
N LEU A 21 1.87 -14.96 5.38
CA LEU A 21 2.39 -15.66 4.21
C LEU A 21 1.57 -15.23 2.98
N THR A 22 2.19 -14.45 2.12
CA THR A 22 1.57 -13.77 0.99
C THR A 22 1.96 -14.47 -0.31
N LEU A 23 0.99 -14.68 -1.19
CA LEU A 23 1.19 -15.15 -2.56
C LEU A 23 0.84 -14.00 -3.51
N THR A 24 1.84 -13.46 -4.19
CA THR A 24 1.67 -12.41 -5.19
C THR A 24 1.57 -13.03 -6.58
N LEU A 25 0.53 -12.67 -7.33
CA LEU A 25 0.27 -13.15 -8.69
C LEU A 25 -0.04 -11.99 -9.62
N ARG A 26 0.14 -12.19 -10.93
CA ARG A 26 -0.33 -11.22 -11.94
C ARG A 26 -1.85 -11.23 -12.00
N ASP A 27 -2.47 -10.12 -12.36
CA ASP A 27 -3.95 -9.97 -12.33
C ASP A 27 -4.70 -11.07 -13.09
N LYS A 28 -4.15 -11.53 -14.22
CA LYS A 28 -4.72 -12.64 -15.00
C LYS A 28 -4.71 -13.96 -14.19
N GLU A 29 -3.56 -14.31 -13.63
CA GLU A 29 -3.36 -15.52 -12.82
C GLU A 29 -4.17 -15.45 -11.52
N ALA A 30 -4.19 -14.28 -10.88
CA ALA A 30 -4.99 -13.98 -9.70
C ALA A 30 -6.49 -14.16 -9.96
N SER A 31 -6.99 -13.68 -11.11
CA SER A 31 -8.39 -13.84 -11.49
C SER A 31 -8.74 -15.31 -11.71
N ILE A 32 -7.86 -16.07 -12.37
CA ILE A 32 -8.03 -17.52 -12.54
C ILE A 32 -8.08 -18.25 -11.19
N LEU A 33 -7.13 -17.95 -10.28
CA LEU A 33 -7.10 -18.56 -8.95
C LEU A 33 -8.36 -18.23 -8.14
N SER A 34 -8.81 -16.97 -8.17
CA SER A 34 -10.04 -16.56 -7.46
C SER A 34 -11.27 -17.30 -7.97
N ALA A 35 -11.42 -17.46 -9.29
CA ALA A 35 -12.50 -18.23 -9.88
C ALA A 35 -12.40 -19.72 -9.52
N ALA A 36 -11.20 -20.29 -9.57
CA ALA A 36 -10.95 -21.69 -9.20
C ALA A 36 -11.32 -21.97 -7.74
N LEU A 37 -10.97 -21.07 -6.81
CA LEU A 37 -11.32 -21.21 -5.39
C LEU A 37 -12.84 -21.15 -5.17
N VAL A 38 -13.55 -20.24 -5.86
CA VAL A 38 -15.03 -20.16 -5.76
C VAL A 38 -15.69 -21.44 -6.27
N LEU A 39 -15.25 -21.94 -7.44
CA LEU A 39 -15.74 -23.21 -7.98
C LEU A 39 -15.43 -24.39 -7.05
N PHE A 40 -14.22 -24.43 -6.49
CA PHE A 40 -13.81 -25.45 -5.53
C PHE A 40 -14.73 -25.47 -4.30
N VAL A 41 -15.00 -24.32 -3.67
CA VAL A 41 -15.92 -24.24 -2.52
C VAL A 41 -17.33 -24.67 -2.91
N GLY A 42 -17.78 -24.40 -4.14
CA GLY A 42 -19.04 -24.94 -4.68
C GLY A 42 -19.09 -26.47 -4.73
N VAL A 43 -18.00 -27.10 -5.16
CA VAL A 43 -17.87 -28.57 -5.14
C VAL A 43 -17.86 -29.09 -3.70
N VAL A 44 -17.09 -28.47 -2.80
CA VAL A 44 -17.06 -28.82 -1.37
C VAL A 44 -18.46 -28.75 -0.75
N ALA A 45 -19.24 -27.70 -1.06
CA ALA A 45 -20.61 -27.54 -0.58
C ALA A 45 -21.51 -28.71 -1.00
N ASN A 46 -21.42 -29.17 -2.25
CA ASN A 46 -22.19 -30.32 -2.73
C ASN A 46 -21.78 -31.62 -2.02
N HIS A 47 -20.48 -31.88 -1.85
CA HIS A 47 -20.03 -33.08 -1.15
C HIS A 47 -20.33 -33.05 0.35
N SER A 48 -20.29 -31.87 0.98
CA SER A 48 -20.72 -31.71 2.37
C SER A 48 -22.19 -32.07 2.55
N TRP A 49 -23.04 -31.76 1.56
CA TRP A 49 -24.44 -32.16 1.57
C TRP A 49 -24.61 -33.67 1.46
N ASN A 50 -23.79 -34.36 0.65
CA ASN A 50 -23.81 -35.82 0.60
C ASN A 50 -23.53 -36.44 1.97
N VAL A 51 -22.58 -35.87 2.73
CA VAL A 51 -22.30 -36.30 4.09
C VAL A 51 -23.48 -36.00 5.03
N CYS A 52 -24.00 -34.78 4.99
CA CYS A 52 -25.11 -34.36 5.86
C CYS A 52 -26.38 -35.17 5.59
N LYS A 53 -26.78 -35.33 4.33
CA LYS A 53 -28.01 -36.07 3.96
C LYS A 53 -27.91 -37.54 4.36
N PHE A 54 -26.73 -38.14 4.26
CA PHE A 54 -26.47 -39.49 4.77
C PHE A 54 -26.67 -39.56 6.29
N ILE A 55 -26.03 -38.68 7.06
CA ILE A 55 -26.14 -38.67 8.53
C ILE A 55 -27.60 -38.46 8.96
N VAL A 56 -28.28 -37.47 8.39
CA VAL A 56 -29.68 -37.15 8.73
C VAL A 56 -30.60 -38.32 8.40
N HIS A 57 -30.40 -38.99 7.26
CA HIS A 57 -31.15 -40.20 6.92
C HIS A 57 -30.89 -41.33 7.94
N GLN A 58 -29.62 -41.59 8.29
CA GLN A 58 -29.24 -42.64 9.23
C GLN A 58 -29.69 -42.38 10.68
N VAL A 59 -29.84 -41.11 11.09
CA VAL A 59 -30.36 -40.75 12.42
C VAL A 59 -31.88 -40.88 12.47
N ARG A 60 -32.56 -40.48 11.39
CA ARG A 60 -34.03 -40.45 11.34
C ARG A 60 -34.66 -41.76 10.89
N THR A 61 -33.89 -42.73 10.42
CA THR A 61 -34.41 -44.03 9.99
C THR A 61 -34.99 -44.82 11.17
N THR A 62 -36.31 -45.00 11.15
CA THR A 62 -37.08 -45.82 12.09
C THR A 62 -37.50 -47.14 11.45
N ARG A 63 -37.71 -48.19 12.26
CA ARG A 63 -38.24 -49.49 11.78
C ARG A 63 -39.76 -49.50 11.59
N ASP A 64 -40.45 -48.49 12.10
CA ASP A 64 -41.91 -48.41 12.07
C ASP A 64 -42.41 -47.92 10.70
N THR A 65 -43.38 -48.63 10.13
CA THR A 65 -43.84 -48.46 8.74
C THR A 65 -45.00 -47.47 8.58
N GLY A 66 -45.45 -46.81 9.65
CA GLY A 66 -46.75 -46.13 9.69
C GLY A 66 -46.82 -44.68 9.18
N ASP A 67 -45.70 -43.97 9.03
CA ASP A 67 -45.71 -42.54 8.62
C ASP A 67 -45.28 -42.38 7.16
N GLU A 68 -46.26 -42.29 6.26
CA GLU A 68 -46.05 -42.09 4.82
C GLU A 68 -45.29 -40.79 4.51
N LEU A 69 -45.52 -39.72 5.28
CA LEU A 69 -44.83 -38.44 5.11
C LEU A 69 -43.35 -38.59 5.46
N HIS A 70 -43.04 -39.31 6.54
CA HIS A 70 -41.66 -39.61 6.91
C HIS A 70 -40.93 -40.38 5.81
N GLN A 71 -41.56 -41.40 5.23
CA GLN A 71 -40.96 -42.18 4.14
C GLN A 71 -40.72 -41.32 2.88
N GLN A 72 -41.69 -40.50 2.49
CA GLN A 72 -41.51 -39.56 1.37
C GLN A 72 -40.39 -38.55 1.63
N GLN A 73 -40.23 -38.07 2.86
CA GLN A 73 -39.11 -37.21 3.25
C GLN A 73 -37.76 -37.93 3.15
N GLN A 74 -37.65 -39.19 3.58
CA GLN A 74 -36.40 -39.96 3.49
C GLN A 74 -35.98 -40.22 2.04
N VAL A 75 -36.94 -40.59 1.18
CA VAL A 75 -36.73 -40.76 -0.26
C VAL A 75 -36.32 -39.43 -0.90
N ALA A 76 -37.03 -38.34 -0.59
CA ALA A 76 -36.66 -37.01 -1.10
C ALA A 76 -35.27 -36.57 -0.64
N LEU A 77 -34.90 -36.85 0.62
CA LEU A 77 -33.60 -36.52 1.18
C LEU A 77 -32.47 -37.31 0.49
N ARG A 78 -32.63 -38.62 0.30
CA ARG A 78 -31.66 -39.50 -0.38
C ARG A 78 -31.37 -39.04 -1.81
N ASN A 79 -32.42 -38.66 -2.53
CA ASN A 79 -32.38 -38.31 -3.94
C ASN A 79 -32.12 -36.82 -4.21
N SER A 80 -31.97 -36.02 -3.16
CA SER A 80 -31.60 -34.62 -3.30
C SER A 80 -30.14 -34.47 -3.76
N ALA A 81 -29.94 -33.60 -4.75
CA ALA A 81 -28.63 -33.34 -5.34
C ALA A 81 -27.77 -32.40 -4.48
N ASN A 82 -28.40 -31.35 -3.93
CA ASN A 82 -27.77 -30.33 -3.07
C ASN A 82 -28.79 -29.76 -2.07
N ASN A 83 -28.35 -28.87 -1.18
CA ASN A 83 -29.18 -28.23 -0.16
C ASN A 83 -30.43 -27.53 -0.74
N VAL A 84 -30.27 -26.81 -1.86
CA VAL A 84 -31.37 -26.06 -2.48
C VAL A 84 -32.40 -27.00 -3.10
N HIS A 85 -31.95 -28.07 -3.78
CA HIS A 85 -32.84 -29.09 -4.30
C HIS A 85 -33.61 -29.78 -3.17
N ALA A 86 -32.94 -30.12 -2.08
CA ALA A 86 -33.59 -30.69 -0.90
C ALA A 86 -34.65 -29.74 -0.30
N LEU A 87 -34.32 -28.46 -0.14
CA LEU A 87 -35.25 -27.44 0.34
C LEU A 87 -36.52 -27.38 -0.52
N LEU A 88 -36.36 -27.33 -1.85
CA LEU A 88 -37.49 -27.28 -2.78
C LEU A 88 -38.36 -28.55 -2.69
N LEU A 89 -37.75 -29.73 -2.57
CA LEU A 89 -38.48 -30.99 -2.39
C LEU A 89 -39.27 -30.98 -1.07
N MET A 90 -38.66 -30.53 0.03
CA MET A 90 -39.33 -30.47 1.33
C MET A 90 -40.47 -29.45 1.35
N LEU A 91 -40.30 -28.29 0.70
CA LEU A 91 -41.39 -27.32 0.53
C LEU A 91 -42.53 -27.90 -0.30
N ARG A 92 -42.22 -28.59 -1.40
CA ARG A 92 -43.25 -29.26 -2.22
C ARG A 92 -44.01 -30.33 -1.43
N LEU A 93 -43.34 -31.13 -0.61
CA LEU A 93 -44.00 -32.10 0.28
C LEU A 93 -44.88 -31.38 1.32
N ALA A 94 -44.38 -30.31 1.93
CA ALA A 94 -45.11 -29.54 2.94
C ALA A 94 -46.37 -28.84 2.38
N PHE A 95 -46.33 -28.35 1.14
CA PHE A 95 -47.47 -27.69 0.48
C PHE A 95 -48.36 -28.64 -0.33
N GLY A 96 -47.82 -29.76 -0.82
CA GLY A 96 -48.51 -30.75 -1.65
C GLY A 96 -49.38 -31.72 -0.86
N TRP A 97 -49.14 -31.88 0.46
CA TRP A 97 -50.00 -32.64 1.36
C TRP A 97 -51.29 -31.88 1.65
N GLY A 98 -52.16 -31.82 0.65
CA GLY A 98 -53.40 -31.06 0.67
C GLY A 98 -54.57 -31.78 0.04
N ILE A 99 -55.02 -32.89 0.64
CA ILE A 99 -56.36 -33.41 0.34
C ILE A 99 -57.39 -32.45 0.98
N PRO A 100 -58.44 -32.00 0.25
CA PRO A 100 -59.37 -30.96 0.72
C PRO A 100 -60.18 -31.27 1.99
N LYS A 101 -60.14 -32.48 2.54
CA LYS A 101 -61.12 -32.93 3.55
C LYS A 101 -60.68 -32.81 5.02
N ARG A 102 -59.43 -32.50 5.36
CA ARG A 102 -59.00 -32.32 6.78
C ARG A 102 -57.97 -31.20 6.96
N ARG A 103 -58.42 -30.04 7.47
CA ARG A 103 -57.58 -28.87 7.79
C ARG A 103 -56.47 -29.17 8.82
N THR A 104 -56.67 -30.19 9.66
CA THR A 104 -55.72 -30.67 10.66
C THR A 104 -54.51 -31.41 10.08
N SER A 105 -54.60 -32.03 8.88
CA SER A 105 -53.46 -32.76 8.29
C SER A 105 -52.43 -31.84 7.64
N LYS A 106 -52.85 -30.67 7.12
CA LYS A 106 -51.95 -29.66 6.52
C LYS A 106 -51.00 -29.07 7.56
N MET A 107 -51.50 -28.72 8.75
CA MET A 107 -50.66 -28.17 9.83
C MET A 107 -49.70 -29.21 10.40
N ALA A 108 -50.13 -30.47 10.52
CA ALA A 108 -49.27 -31.56 10.98
C ALA A 108 -48.15 -31.90 9.97
N ALA A 109 -48.47 -31.92 8.66
CA ALA A 109 -47.49 -32.20 7.61
C ALA A 109 -46.46 -31.08 7.42
N PHE A 110 -46.91 -29.83 7.54
CA PHE A 110 -46.01 -28.68 7.56
C PHE A 110 -45.11 -28.74 8.80
N GLY A 111 -45.70 -28.95 9.99
CA GLY A 111 -44.98 -29.11 11.26
C GLY A 111 -43.90 -30.19 11.25
N GLY A 112 -44.20 -31.36 10.65
CA GLY A 112 -43.25 -32.48 10.53
C GLY A 112 -42.12 -32.25 9.51
N SER A 113 -42.26 -31.29 8.60
CA SER A 113 -41.24 -30.97 7.58
C SER A 113 -40.36 -29.79 7.97
N ILE A 114 -40.79 -28.96 8.93
CA ILE A 114 -40.05 -27.77 9.41
C ILE A 114 -38.59 -28.07 9.75
N PRO A 115 -38.23 -29.13 10.51
CA PRO A 115 -36.84 -29.36 10.90
C PRO A 115 -35.90 -29.56 9.71
N LEU A 116 -36.38 -30.27 8.66
CA LEU A 116 -35.61 -30.45 7.43
C LEU A 116 -35.56 -29.20 6.55
N ILE A 117 -36.66 -28.45 6.48
CA ILE A 117 -36.70 -27.17 5.77
C ILE A 117 -35.70 -26.20 6.39
N VAL A 118 -35.68 -26.09 7.72
CA VAL A 118 -34.73 -25.25 8.44
C VAL A 118 -33.30 -25.73 8.22
N LEU A 119 -33.03 -27.03 8.31
CA LEU A 119 -31.69 -27.57 8.07
C LEU A 119 -31.18 -27.28 6.65
N THR A 120 -31.99 -27.53 5.64
CA THR A 120 -31.61 -27.33 4.22
C THR A 120 -31.47 -25.85 3.88
N LEU A 121 -32.31 -24.99 4.44
CA LEU A 121 -32.22 -23.54 4.30
C LEU A 121 -30.95 -23.00 4.97
N LEU A 122 -30.69 -23.38 6.23
CA LEU A 122 -29.48 -22.95 6.96
C LEU A 122 -28.21 -23.47 6.28
N GLY A 123 -28.23 -24.70 5.76
CA GLY A 123 -27.12 -25.25 4.98
C GLY A 123 -26.87 -24.47 3.68
N ALA A 124 -27.94 -24.15 2.93
CA ALA A 124 -27.83 -23.35 1.70
C ALA A 124 -27.31 -21.94 1.97
N ILE A 125 -27.87 -21.25 2.98
CA ILE A 125 -27.42 -19.92 3.40
C ILE A 125 -25.98 -19.98 3.90
N GLY A 126 -25.64 -20.93 4.75
CA GLY A 126 -24.29 -21.08 5.31
C GLY A 126 -23.22 -21.25 4.23
N TRP A 127 -23.47 -22.08 3.22
CA TRP A 127 -22.54 -22.24 2.10
C TRP A 127 -22.51 -21.05 1.15
N ALA A 128 -23.63 -20.38 0.91
CA ALA A 128 -23.66 -19.14 0.13
C ALA A 128 -22.82 -18.04 0.82
N VAL A 129 -22.98 -17.90 2.13
CA VAL A 129 -22.18 -16.99 2.96
C VAL A 129 -20.70 -17.39 2.90
N ALA A 130 -20.37 -18.67 3.08
CA ALA A 130 -18.98 -19.15 2.99
C ALA A 130 -18.32 -18.82 1.64
N GLN A 131 -19.05 -18.95 0.53
CA GLN A 131 -18.55 -18.56 -0.80
C GLN A 131 -18.29 -17.06 -0.92
N LEU A 132 -19.17 -16.21 -0.35
CA LEU A 132 -18.97 -14.75 -0.35
C LEU A 132 -17.76 -14.35 0.51
N PHE A 133 -17.59 -14.99 1.67
CA PHE A 133 -16.45 -14.74 2.57
C PHE A 133 -15.11 -15.19 1.97
N LEU A 134 -15.09 -16.00 0.91
CA LEU A 134 -13.85 -16.39 0.24
C LEU A 134 -13.09 -15.18 -0.31
N ALA A 135 -13.79 -14.09 -0.67
CA ALA A 135 -13.16 -12.86 -1.14
C ALA A 135 -12.21 -12.24 -0.11
N VAL A 136 -12.46 -12.47 1.18
CA VAL A 136 -11.62 -12.00 2.30
C VAL A 136 -10.18 -12.52 2.18
N VAL A 137 -9.98 -13.70 1.56
CA VAL A 137 -8.66 -14.32 1.37
C VAL A 137 -7.72 -13.43 0.54
N TRP A 138 -8.25 -12.64 -0.39
CA TRP A 138 -7.45 -11.73 -1.21
C TRP A 138 -7.68 -10.26 -0.90
N THR A 139 -8.83 -9.86 -0.35
CA THR A 139 -9.04 -8.44 0.02
C THR A 139 -8.27 -8.02 1.26
N ASN A 140 -7.97 -8.94 2.18
CA ASN A 140 -7.32 -8.61 3.46
C ASN A 140 -5.80 -8.82 3.47
N THR A 141 -5.20 -9.29 2.37
CA THR A 141 -3.75 -9.56 2.33
C THR A 141 -2.89 -8.29 2.33
N GLY A 142 -3.51 -7.11 2.21
CA GLY A 142 -2.82 -5.84 2.14
C GLY A 142 -2.25 -5.52 0.76
N ASP A 143 -1.77 -4.30 0.61
CA ASP A 143 -1.26 -3.71 -0.63
C ASP A 143 0.27 -3.56 -0.63
N HIS A 144 0.95 -4.33 0.22
CA HIS A 144 2.41 -4.42 0.29
C HIS A 144 2.91 -5.41 -0.75
N PHE A 145 3.82 -4.98 -1.62
CA PHE A 145 4.41 -5.79 -2.66
C PHE A 145 5.93 -5.82 -2.51
N LEU A 146 6.51 -7.02 -2.69
CA LEU A 146 7.96 -7.20 -2.64
C LEU A 146 8.58 -6.82 -4.00
N VAL A 147 9.59 -5.96 -3.98
CA VAL A 147 10.27 -5.47 -5.19
C VAL A 147 11.33 -6.46 -5.65
N ILE A 148 11.46 -6.64 -6.96
CA ILE A 148 12.60 -7.29 -7.59
C ILE A 148 13.67 -6.23 -7.86
N PRO A 149 14.93 -6.44 -7.42
CA PRO A 149 16.00 -5.50 -7.67
C PRO A 149 16.28 -5.41 -9.18
N ASN A 150 16.41 -4.19 -9.70
CA ASN A 150 16.97 -3.96 -11.03
C ASN A 150 18.48 -3.71 -10.90
N HIS A 151 18.85 -2.62 -10.24
CA HIS A 151 20.23 -2.13 -10.13
C HIS A 151 20.54 -1.77 -8.67
N CYS A 152 20.57 -2.78 -7.79
CA CYS A 152 20.72 -2.55 -6.36
C CYS A 152 22.13 -2.03 -5.98
N GLY A 153 22.19 -0.98 -5.17
CA GLY A 153 23.44 -0.46 -4.64
C GLY A 153 23.44 1.04 -4.37
N LEU A 154 24.59 1.55 -3.93
CA LEU A 154 24.79 2.98 -3.70
C LEU A 154 25.37 3.65 -4.94
N VAL A 155 24.80 4.77 -5.37
CA VAL A 155 25.41 5.57 -6.45
C VAL A 155 26.57 6.37 -5.88
N ALA A 156 27.80 6.09 -6.31
CA ALA A 156 29.00 6.84 -5.89
C ALA A 156 28.87 8.33 -6.24
N ALA A 157 29.27 9.23 -5.34
CA ALA A 157 29.28 10.66 -5.64
C ALA A 157 30.47 11.00 -6.57
N THR A 158 30.22 11.73 -7.66
CA THR A 158 31.29 12.38 -8.44
C THR A 158 31.38 13.86 -8.13
N SER A 159 32.59 14.37 -7.97
CA SER A 159 32.84 15.81 -7.80
C SER A 159 32.92 16.55 -9.14
N ASN A 160 33.00 15.82 -10.27
CA ASN A 160 33.16 16.43 -11.59
C ASN A 160 31.85 16.47 -12.38
N VAL A 161 31.07 17.53 -12.12
CA VAL A 161 29.78 17.83 -12.79
C VAL A 161 29.92 18.18 -14.28
N THR A 162 31.13 18.34 -14.82
CA THR A 162 31.34 18.65 -16.25
C THR A 162 31.35 17.41 -17.14
N THR A 163 31.49 16.23 -16.54
CA THR A 163 31.40 14.95 -17.27
C THR A 163 29.93 14.59 -17.53
N ALA A 164 29.65 13.83 -18.58
CA ALA A 164 28.29 13.34 -18.87
C ALA A 164 27.69 12.56 -17.68
N ALA A 165 28.49 11.74 -17.02
CA ALA A 165 28.09 11.01 -15.82
C ALA A 165 27.79 11.95 -14.62
N GLY A 166 28.59 13.01 -14.45
CA GLY A 166 28.35 14.02 -13.41
C GLY A 166 27.11 14.88 -13.67
N GLN A 167 26.84 15.23 -14.92
CA GLN A 167 25.60 15.91 -15.32
C GLN A 167 24.38 15.02 -15.07
N ALA A 168 24.45 13.75 -15.50
CA ALA A 168 23.38 12.78 -15.28
C ALA A 168 23.11 12.52 -13.79
N GLN A 169 24.16 12.45 -12.96
CA GLN A 169 24.01 12.35 -11.50
C GLN A 169 23.34 13.61 -10.91
N PHE A 170 23.73 14.80 -11.36
CA PHE A 170 23.10 16.05 -10.92
C PHE A 170 21.61 16.09 -11.28
N ASP A 171 21.26 15.69 -12.51
CA ASP A 171 19.88 15.62 -12.97
C ASP A 171 19.08 14.57 -12.19
N LEU A 172 19.67 13.42 -11.86
CA LEU A 172 19.07 12.40 -11.00
C LEU A 172 18.73 12.96 -9.60
N ILE A 173 19.67 13.64 -8.96
CA ILE A 173 19.47 14.26 -7.63
C ILE A 173 18.38 15.32 -7.70
N LYS A 174 18.44 16.22 -8.70
CA LYS A 174 17.45 17.28 -8.91
C LYS A 174 16.05 16.72 -9.19
N GLY A 175 15.95 15.65 -9.99
CA GLY A 175 14.71 14.93 -10.25
C GLY A 175 14.18 14.18 -9.02
N GLY A 176 15.07 13.66 -8.17
CA GLY A 176 14.79 13.17 -6.82
C GLY A 176 14.05 14.21 -5.98
N LEU A 177 14.70 15.35 -5.77
CA LEU A 177 14.18 16.44 -4.94
C LEU A 177 12.91 17.07 -5.51
N THR A 178 12.80 17.20 -6.84
CA THR A 178 11.58 17.69 -7.50
C THR A 178 10.41 16.74 -7.24
N GLY A 179 10.64 15.43 -7.36
CA GLY A 179 9.64 14.40 -7.03
C GLY A 179 9.23 14.43 -5.56
N ALA A 180 10.20 14.55 -4.64
CA ALA A 180 9.92 14.68 -3.21
C ALA A 180 9.09 15.93 -2.90
N ASN A 181 9.36 17.05 -3.57
CA ASN A 181 8.56 18.27 -3.40
C ASN A 181 7.10 18.10 -3.90
N ILE A 182 6.90 17.43 -5.03
CA ILE A 182 5.55 17.11 -5.52
C ILE A 182 4.83 16.21 -4.51
N TYR A 183 5.53 15.19 -4.00
CA TYR A 183 4.98 14.28 -2.99
C TYR A 183 4.64 15.01 -1.69
N GLN A 184 5.46 15.96 -1.24
CA GLN A 184 5.18 16.78 -0.07
C GLN A 184 3.86 17.56 -0.22
N LEU A 185 3.67 18.21 -1.38
CA LEU A 185 2.47 18.98 -1.67
C LEU A 185 1.22 18.12 -1.75
N GLN A 186 1.34 16.88 -2.24
CA GLN A 186 0.23 15.97 -2.42
C GLN A 186 -0.11 15.17 -1.15
N CYS A 187 0.90 14.76 -0.38
CA CYS A 187 0.78 13.72 0.65
C CYS A 187 1.10 14.17 2.07
N TYR A 188 1.90 15.22 2.26
CA TYR A 188 2.23 15.76 3.59
C TYR A 188 1.41 17.01 3.93
N ARG A 189 1.01 17.81 2.92
CA ARG A 189 0.32 19.09 3.12
C ARG A 189 -1.17 18.98 3.45
N GLN A 190 -1.86 17.95 2.98
CA GLN A 190 -3.30 17.74 3.23
C GLN A 190 -3.48 16.63 4.26
N HIS A 191 -4.05 16.98 5.42
CA HIS A 191 -4.28 16.04 6.52
C HIS A 191 -5.59 15.25 6.39
N ASN A 192 -6.24 15.32 5.22
CA ASN A 192 -7.51 14.65 5.02
C ASN A 192 -7.22 13.21 4.57
N ASP A 193 -7.51 12.22 5.43
CA ASP A 193 -7.43 10.79 5.13
C ASP A 193 -8.54 10.35 4.15
N SER A 194 -8.72 11.07 3.03
CA SER A 194 -9.66 10.63 2.01
C SER A 194 -9.11 9.40 1.28
N ASP A 195 -9.98 8.47 0.86
CA ASP A 195 -9.54 7.28 0.11
C ASP A 195 -8.86 7.64 -1.22
N ALA A 196 -9.14 8.83 -1.77
CA ALA A 196 -8.44 9.38 -2.93
C ALA A 196 -6.98 9.75 -2.62
N ASP A 197 -6.70 10.26 -1.41
CA ASP A 197 -5.35 10.59 -0.96
C ASP A 197 -4.55 9.32 -0.66
N ARG A 198 -5.20 8.29 -0.09
CA ARG A 198 -4.60 6.95 0.08
C ARG A 198 -4.19 6.30 -1.25
N THR A 199 -4.89 6.61 -2.34
CA THR A 199 -4.57 6.05 -3.67
C THR A 199 -3.43 6.80 -4.37
N ARG A 200 -3.18 8.07 -4.01
CA ARG A 200 -2.09 8.89 -4.57
C ARG A 200 -0.80 8.77 -3.75
N CYS A 201 -0.93 8.57 -2.44
CA CYS A 201 0.17 8.60 -1.48
C CYS A 201 0.58 7.19 -1.04
N ASN A 202 0.73 6.28 -1.98
CA ASN A 202 0.98 4.86 -1.73
C ASN A 202 2.17 4.34 -2.55
N LYS A 203 3.13 5.21 -2.84
CA LYS A 203 4.41 4.81 -3.44
C LYS A 203 5.31 4.12 -2.41
N PHE A 204 5.37 4.68 -1.20
CA PHE A 204 6.19 4.19 -0.10
C PHE A 204 5.40 3.22 0.80
N PRO A 205 6.09 2.43 1.64
CA PRO A 205 5.46 1.52 2.61
C PRO A 205 4.41 2.21 3.48
N VAL A 206 4.72 3.44 3.94
CA VAL A 206 3.77 4.32 4.62
C VAL A 206 3.59 5.61 3.82
N PRO A 207 2.36 6.17 3.73
CA PRO A 207 2.10 7.39 2.95
C PRO A 207 2.89 8.61 3.40
N ARG A 208 3.18 8.69 4.70
CA ARG A 208 3.93 9.78 5.32
C ARG A 208 4.60 9.29 6.60
N LEU A 209 5.70 9.93 6.96
CA LEU A 209 6.33 9.82 8.25
C LEU A 209 5.85 10.99 9.10
N ASP A 210 5.06 10.68 10.12
CA ASP A 210 4.52 11.70 11.03
C ASP A 210 5.64 12.27 11.92
N TRP A 211 5.49 13.54 12.30
CA TRP A 211 6.40 14.22 13.20
C TRP A 211 5.68 15.28 14.03
N ILE A 212 6.30 15.70 15.14
CA ILE A 212 5.73 16.67 16.08
C ILE A 212 6.58 17.92 16.11
N GLY A 213 5.93 19.07 15.91
CA GLY A 213 6.52 20.41 16.06
C GLY A 213 6.27 20.98 17.46
N SER A 214 7.29 21.57 18.06
CA SER A 214 7.22 22.18 19.40
C SER A 214 8.14 23.38 19.52
N ASP A 215 7.81 24.28 20.45
CA ASP A 215 8.73 25.35 20.85
C ASP A 215 9.94 24.76 21.60
N ALA A 216 11.11 25.36 21.41
CA ALA A 216 12.36 24.88 22.00
C ALA A 216 13.26 26.02 22.48
N GLU A 217 14.27 25.65 23.26
CA GLU A 217 15.35 26.55 23.65
C GLU A 217 16.34 26.77 22.49
N CYS A 218 17.13 27.86 22.58
CA CYS A 218 18.14 28.17 21.58
C CYS A 218 19.16 27.03 21.47
N PRO A 219 19.35 26.39 20.30
CA PRO A 219 20.17 25.18 20.18
C PRO A 219 21.68 25.48 20.05
N PHE A 220 22.08 26.75 20.03
CA PHE A 220 23.48 27.18 19.83
C PHE A 220 24.21 27.40 21.16
N GLY A 221 25.55 27.40 21.11
CA GLY A 221 26.40 27.56 22.28
C GLY A 221 26.18 28.87 23.03
N ASN A 222 25.98 29.96 22.31
CA ASN A 222 25.50 31.23 22.87
C ASN A 222 23.98 31.35 22.69
N LYS A 223 23.24 31.42 23.80
CA LYS A 223 21.77 31.54 23.79
C LYS A 223 21.28 32.88 23.23
N ASP A 224 22.10 33.92 23.34
CA ASP A 224 21.80 35.26 22.80
C ASP A 224 21.93 35.33 21.27
N LEU A 225 22.37 34.23 20.63
CA LEU A 225 22.45 34.15 19.18
C LEU A 225 21.07 34.04 18.53
N CYS A 226 20.11 33.42 19.21
CA CYS A 226 18.74 33.33 18.73
C CYS A 226 18.05 34.68 18.85
N LEU A 227 17.29 35.08 17.82
CA LEU A 227 16.65 36.40 17.78
C LEU A 227 15.64 36.56 18.93
N PRO A 228 15.83 37.51 19.87
CA PRO A 228 14.92 37.72 20.99
C PRO A 228 13.74 38.61 20.56
N ALA A 229 12.92 38.11 19.64
CA ALA A 229 11.76 38.83 19.12
C ALA A 229 10.48 37.98 19.20
N THR A 230 9.33 38.65 19.23
CA THR A 230 8.02 38.00 19.13
C THR A 230 7.96 37.16 17.85
N ASN A 231 7.44 35.92 17.93
CA ASN A 231 7.37 34.94 16.84
C ASN A 231 8.73 34.38 16.35
N SER A 232 9.80 34.55 17.12
CA SER A 232 11.15 34.02 16.80
C SER A 232 11.60 32.88 17.70
N THR A 233 10.70 32.34 18.55
CA THR A 233 11.01 31.22 19.43
C THR A 233 11.54 30.04 18.61
N PRO A 234 12.69 29.45 18.97
CA PRO A 234 13.24 28.30 18.28
C PRO A 234 12.20 27.19 18.13
N PHE A 235 12.22 26.53 16.97
CA PHE A 235 11.23 25.54 16.58
C PHE A 235 11.91 24.18 16.41
N ARG A 236 11.42 23.19 17.16
CA ARG A 236 11.92 21.82 17.16
C ARG A 236 10.94 20.91 16.46
N MET A 237 11.44 20.17 15.47
CA MET A 237 10.75 19.17 14.68
C MET A 237 11.33 17.79 15.04
N ASP A 238 10.47 16.83 15.33
CA ASP A 238 10.87 15.52 15.83
C ASP A 238 10.03 14.42 15.21
N SER A 239 10.68 13.52 14.47
CA SER A 239 10.01 12.42 13.79
C SER A 239 9.47 11.34 14.72
N GLY A 240 9.89 11.34 16.00
CA GLY A 240 9.80 10.12 16.81
C GLY A 240 10.61 8.97 16.17
N TYR A 241 10.34 7.75 16.60
CA TYR A 241 11.05 6.56 16.10
C TYR A 241 10.45 6.04 14.79
N ILE A 242 11.23 6.13 13.74
CA ILE A 242 11.03 5.56 12.42
C ILE A 242 11.70 4.18 12.40
N ASN A 243 10.88 3.13 12.53
CA ASN A 243 11.34 1.75 12.38
C ASN A 243 11.60 1.37 10.91
N SER A 244 12.74 0.72 10.63
CA SER A 244 13.15 0.34 9.27
C SER A 244 12.25 -0.69 8.60
N GLN A 245 11.60 -1.55 9.38
CA GLN A 245 10.71 -2.58 8.87
C GLN A 245 9.33 -2.00 8.52
N THR A 246 8.70 -1.29 9.45
CA THR A 246 7.31 -0.84 9.29
C THR A 246 7.18 0.45 8.50
N HIS A 247 8.15 1.36 8.57
CA HIS A 247 8.06 2.67 7.92
C HIS A 247 8.90 2.77 6.65
N LEU A 248 10.09 2.16 6.63
CA LEU A 248 11.00 2.18 5.46
C LEU A 248 10.85 0.95 4.57
N GLY A 249 10.10 -0.07 5.00
CA GLY A 249 9.67 -1.19 4.17
C GLY A 249 10.71 -2.29 3.99
N ILE A 250 11.70 -2.38 4.86
CA ILE A 250 12.65 -3.49 4.84
C ILE A 250 11.98 -4.73 5.44
N ASN A 251 11.66 -5.71 4.60
CA ASN A 251 10.96 -6.94 4.98
C ASN A 251 11.89 -7.92 5.72
N VAL A 252 12.15 -7.61 6.98
CA VAL A 252 12.93 -8.44 7.91
C VAL A 252 12.10 -8.72 9.17
N GLU A 253 12.49 -9.74 9.93
CA GLU A 253 11.95 -9.94 11.28
C GLU A 253 12.24 -8.72 12.17
N HIS A 254 11.36 -8.45 13.15
CA HIS A 254 11.50 -7.29 14.04
C HIS A 254 12.86 -7.23 14.75
N SER A 255 13.42 -8.38 15.12
CA SER A 255 14.73 -8.52 15.76
C SER A 255 15.91 -8.04 14.89
N ASN A 256 15.71 -7.94 13.58
CA ASN A 256 16.66 -7.48 12.58
C ASN A 256 16.37 -6.05 12.11
N SER A 257 15.31 -5.41 12.62
CA SER A 257 14.99 -4.01 12.34
C SER A 257 15.84 -3.07 13.19
N ILE A 258 15.85 -1.80 12.79
CA ILE A 258 16.42 -0.70 13.58
C ILE A 258 15.37 0.38 13.77
N ASP A 259 15.49 1.15 14.85
CA ASP A 259 14.71 2.38 15.04
C ASP A 259 15.63 3.59 14.83
N PHE A 260 15.14 4.56 14.06
CA PHE A 260 15.85 5.81 13.77
C PHE A 260 14.99 6.99 14.16
N ARG A 261 15.59 8.07 14.68
CA ARG A 261 14.89 9.30 15.01
C ARG A 261 15.66 10.50 14.48
N TYR A 262 14.95 11.38 13.78
CA TYR A 262 15.48 12.62 13.25
C TYR A 262 14.90 13.80 14.01
N ILE A 263 15.79 14.67 14.51
CA ILE A 263 15.42 15.88 15.24
C ILE A 263 16.11 17.07 14.57
N ALA A 264 15.33 18.08 14.21
CA ALA A 264 15.85 19.34 13.71
C ALA A 264 15.35 20.49 14.58
N THR A 265 16.23 21.37 15.01
CA THR A 265 15.87 22.59 15.76
C THR A 265 16.39 23.81 15.02
N CYS A 266 15.48 24.71 14.62
CA CYS A 266 15.81 25.90 13.85
C CYS A 266 15.43 27.18 14.59
N SER A 267 16.20 28.24 14.40
CA SER A 267 15.91 29.57 14.93
C SER A 267 16.40 30.68 13.98
N PRO A 268 15.64 31.77 13.82
CA PRO A 268 16.18 33.03 13.31
C PRO A 268 17.32 33.52 14.22
N LEU A 269 18.39 34.06 13.64
CA LEU A 269 19.57 34.51 14.37
C LEU A 269 19.65 36.04 14.44
N VAL A 270 20.25 36.55 15.52
CA VAL A 270 20.46 37.99 15.72
C VAL A 270 21.41 38.57 14.68
N PRO A 271 21.09 39.72 14.08
CA PRO A 271 21.96 40.36 13.11
C PRO A 271 23.20 41.00 13.75
N ASP A 272 23.39 41.01 15.07
CA ASP A 272 24.48 41.74 15.74
C ASP A 272 25.90 41.23 15.38
N TYR A 273 25.98 40.07 14.74
CA TYR A 273 27.18 39.59 14.06
C TYR A 273 27.38 40.21 12.67
N LYS A 274 26.81 41.40 12.41
CA LYS A 274 26.83 42.12 11.13
C LYS A 274 27.56 43.43 11.24
N VAL A 275 28.55 43.64 10.37
CA VAL A 275 29.27 44.91 10.26
C VAL A 275 29.05 45.49 8.87
N ARG A 276 28.70 46.78 8.79
CA ARG A 276 28.60 47.49 7.52
C ARG A 276 29.97 48.09 7.15
N LYS A 277 30.53 47.73 6.00
CA LYS A 277 31.79 48.28 5.46
C LYS A 277 31.63 48.55 3.96
N ASN A 278 32.02 49.74 3.50
CA ASN A 278 32.03 50.13 2.08
C ASN A 278 30.72 49.83 1.31
N GLY A 279 29.56 50.00 1.97
CA GLY A 279 28.25 49.73 1.36
C GLY A 279 27.78 48.27 1.39
N SER A 280 28.65 47.33 1.80
CA SER A 280 28.34 45.92 2.00
C SER A 280 28.10 45.59 3.47
N TYR A 281 27.43 44.47 3.71
CA TYR A 281 27.20 43.90 5.04
C TYR A 281 27.98 42.60 5.20
N PHE A 282 28.83 42.54 6.22
CA PHE A 282 29.68 41.40 6.56
C PHE A 282 29.08 40.67 7.75
N TYR A 283 28.92 39.35 7.67
CA TYR A 283 28.36 38.50 8.73
C TYR A 283 29.46 37.62 9.35
N TYR A 284 29.47 37.48 10.67
CA TYR A 284 30.58 36.90 11.46
C TYR A 284 30.15 35.75 12.38
N TYR A 285 29.59 34.69 11.82
CA TYR A 285 29.22 33.47 12.53
C TYR A 285 30.31 32.38 12.50
N GLY A 286 31.49 32.70 11.96
CA GLY A 286 32.59 31.76 11.73
C GLY A 286 33.23 31.95 10.35
N GLY A 287 34.49 31.58 10.20
CA GLY A 287 35.24 31.77 8.96
C GLY A 287 34.73 30.92 7.82
N ASN A 288 34.70 31.46 6.60
CA ASN A 288 34.46 30.73 5.37
C ASN A 288 35.64 30.96 4.44
N ASP A 289 36.38 29.90 4.10
CA ASP A 289 37.63 29.98 3.34
C ASP A 289 37.43 30.64 1.96
N ASP A 290 36.31 30.37 1.28
CA ASP A 290 36.00 30.97 -0.03
C ASP A 290 35.88 32.50 0.02
N ILE A 291 35.36 33.01 1.14
CA ILE A 291 35.06 34.43 1.31
C ILE A 291 36.22 35.14 2.03
N ALA A 292 36.94 34.40 2.87
CA ALA A 292 38.14 34.87 3.54
C ALA A 292 39.19 35.32 2.52
N ASP A 293 39.38 34.56 1.43
CA ASP A 293 40.32 34.88 0.35
C ASP A 293 39.93 36.17 -0.40
N ASP A 294 38.64 36.33 -0.73
CA ASP A 294 38.13 37.49 -1.47
C ASP A 294 38.20 38.81 -0.68
N TYR A 295 38.10 38.76 0.65
CA TYR A 295 37.98 39.93 1.51
C TYR A 295 39.11 40.10 2.53
N ASN A 296 40.10 39.20 2.54
CA ASN A 296 41.22 39.18 3.48
C ASN A 296 40.79 39.25 4.96
N ASP A 297 39.71 38.54 5.31
CA ASP A 297 39.17 38.46 6.68
C ASP A 297 38.70 37.02 6.96
N THR A 298 39.53 36.23 7.62
CA THR A 298 39.27 34.79 7.90
C THR A 298 38.12 34.52 8.87
N ARG A 299 37.52 35.56 9.46
CA ARG A 299 36.38 35.42 10.38
C ARG A 299 35.03 35.62 9.70
N VAL A 300 35.04 36.08 8.45
CA VAL A 300 33.81 36.38 7.72
C VAL A 300 33.11 35.09 7.30
N THR A 301 31.80 35.03 7.53
CA THR A 301 30.94 33.92 7.09
C THR A 301 30.32 34.19 5.73
N TRP A 302 29.86 35.43 5.52
CA TRP A 302 29.16 35.85 4.32
C TRP A 302 29.25 37.37 4.14
N VAL A 303 29.26 37.82 2.88
CA VAL A 303 29.21 39.24 2.53
C VAL A 303 28.04 39.50 1.59
N TYR A 304 27.10 40.33 2.03
CA TYR A 304 26.00 40.80 1.21
C TYR A 304 26.30 42.20 0.67
N ASN A 305 26.41 42.29 -0.67
CA ASN A 305 26.64 43.56 -1.35
C ASN A 305 25.32 44.21 -1.77
N ASN A 306 25.01 45.37 -1.18
CA ASN A 306 23.76 46.08 -1.40
C ASN A 306 23.61 46.65 -2.82
N THR A 307 24.70 46.82 -3.60
CA THR A 307 24.62 47.28 -5.00
C THR A 307 24.35 46.16 -5.99
N LYS A 308 24.61 44.89 -5.62
CA LYS A 308 24.28 43.71 -6.45
C LYS A 308 22.84 43.22 -6.22
N GLY A 309 22.27 43.48 -5.04
CA GLY A 309 20.91 43.08 -4.67
C GLY A 309 19.79 43.73 -5.50
N THR A 310 20.08 44.76 -6.31
CA THR A 310 19.10 45.40 -7.20
C THR A 310 18.75 44.58 -8.45
N ASN A 311 19.50 43.53 -8.76
CA ASN A 311 19.23 42.66 -9.90
C ASN A 311 18.42 41.40 -9.52
N ASP A 312 18.30 41.13 -8.22
CA ASP A 312 17.60 39.96 -7.70
C ASP A 312 16.14 40.29 -7.46
N ASN A 313 15.29 39.68 -8.28
CA ASN A 313 13.87 39.96 -8.35
C ASN A 313 13.01 39.02 -7.47
N SER A 314 13.62 38.12 -6.70
CA SER A 314 12.92 37.15 -5.85
C SER A 314 13.72 36.87 -4.56
N TYR A 315 13.16 36.01 -3.69
CA TYR A 315 13.92 35.51 -2.55
C TYR A 315 15.11 34.70 -3.04
N ASN A 316 16.25 34.86 -2.39
CA ASN A 316 17.45 34.07 -2.61
C ASN A 316 17.96 33.51 -1.29
N ILE A 317 18.47 32.29 -1.31
CA ILE A 317 18.95 31.59 -0.12
C ILE A 317 20.35 31.03 -0.37
N TRP A 318 21.28 31.31 0.54
CA TRP A 318 22.63 30.77 0.52
C TRP A 318 22.85 29.89 1.76
N PRO A 319 22.87 28.55 1.59
CA PRO A 319 23.06 27.63 2.69
C PRO A 319 24.54 27.28 2.88
N PHE A 320 25.01 27.34 4.12
CA PHE A 320 26.30 26.77 4.55
C PHE A 320 26.05 25.74 5.62
N SER A 321 26.90 24.73 5.71
CA SER A 321 26.83 23.78 6.80
C SER A 321 28.21 23.58 7.39
N TYR A 322 28.22 23.42 8.70
CA TYR A 322 29.36 22.96 9.43
C TYR A 322 29.27 21.45 9.60
N VAL A 323 30.40 20.82 9.33
CA VAL A 323 30.61 19.41 9.58
C VAL A 323 31.81 19.29 10.52
N VAL A 324 31.66 18.51 11.58
CA VAL A 324 32.67 18.37 12.64
C VAL A 324 34.04 17.87 12.12
N ASP A 325 34.08 17.24 10.94
CA ASP A 325 35.28 16.66 10.33
C ASP A 325 36.25 17.72 9.73
N LYS A 326 37.55 17.60 10.03
CA LYS A 326 38.63 18.43 9.47
C LYS A 326 39.14 17.93 8.12
N GLU A 327 39.03 16.63 7.79
CA GLU A 327 39.52 16.11 6.51
C GLU A 327 38.54 16.44 5.36
N PHE A 328 37.24 16.44 5.64
CA PHE A 328 36.21 16.84 4.67
C PHE A 328 36.18 18.36 4.40
N ARG A 329 36.69 19.18 5.34
CA ARG A 329 36.91 20.63 5.13
C ARG A 329 37.88 20.90 3.97
N ASN A 330 38.80 19.98 3.69
CA ASN A 330 39.79 20.15 2.62
C ASN A 330 39.25 19.79 1.22
N LEU A 331 38.15 19.04 1.13
CA LEU A 331 37.53 18.61 -0.13
C LEU A 331 36.40 19.53 -0.60
N ILE A 332 35.77 20.25 0.33
CA ILE A 332 34.74 21.25 0.08
C ILE A 332 35.08 22.44 0.99
N ARG A 333 35.53 23.55 0.42
CA ARG A 333 35.83 24.80 1.14
C ARG A 333 34.54 25.22 1.88
N ASN A 334 34.53 25.09 3.21
CA ASN A 334 33.30 25.12 4.01
C ASN A 334 33.42 26.08 5.19
N TRP A 335 32.27 26.58 5.63
CA TRP A 335 32.13 27.43 6.81
C TRP A 335 32.55 26.70 8.11
N GLY A 336 33.51 27.27 8.83
CA GLY A 336 33.94 26.90 10.16
C GLY A 336 33.29 27.81 11.23
N PRO A 337 32.29 27.33 11.98
CA PRO A 337 31.56 28.12 12.96
C PRO A 337 32.45 28.52 14.12
N ASN A 338 32.16 29.68 14.71
CA ASN A 338 32.84 30.15 15.91
C ASN A 338 32.31 29.45 17.19
N ASN A 339 32.97 29.69 18.33
CA ASN A 339 32.58 29.10 19.61
C ASN A 339 31.19 29.53 20.10
N SER A 340 30.61 30.61 19.57
CA SER A 340 29.23 31.03 19.91
C SER A 340 28.18 30.15 19.24
N MET A 341 28.52 29.50 18.15
CA MET A 341 27.62 28.60 17.42
C MET A 341 27.66 27.17 17.99
N ILE A 342 28.84 26.69 18.38
CA ILE A 342 29.05 25.31 18.85
C ILE A 342 28.71 25.21 20.35
N PRO A 343 27.68 24.44 20.76
CA PRO A 343 27.44 24.13 22.16
C PRO A 343 28.57 23.29 22.75
N SER A 344 29.04 23.64 23.94
CA SER A 344 30.14 22.94 24.63
C SER A 344 29.76 21.53 25.12
N ASP A 345 28.47 21.27 25.26
CA ASP A 345 27.86 20.05 25.80
C ASP A 345 27.42 19.06 24.71
N LYS A 346 27.31 19.49 23.45
CA LYS A 346 26.87 18.65 22.33
C LYS A 346 28.02 18.35 21.38
N SER A 347 28.34 17.06 21.24
CA SER A 347 29.37 16.57 20.30
C SER A 347 28.80 15.95 19.02
N ALA A 348 27.46 15.83 18.91
CA ALA A 348 26.78 15.00 17.92
C ALA A 348 25.62 15.69 17.20
N PHE A 349 25.89 16.83 16.55
CA PHE A 349 24.91 17.50 15.69
C PHE A 349 25.57 18.01 14.41
N THR A 350 24.79 18.08 13.33
CA THR A 350 25.14 18.85 12.14
C THR A 350 24.51 20.22 12.26
N MET A 351 25.18 21.26 11.76
CA MET A 351 24.65 22.61 11.79
C MET A 351 24.61 23.18 10.40
N SER A 352 23.50 23.84 10.07
CA SER A 352 23.31 24.57 8.83
C SER A 352 22.94 26.01 9.14
N ILE A 353 23.51 26.96 8.39
CA ILE A 353 23.16 28.38 8.44
C ILE A 353 22.70 28.83 7.06
N PHE A 354 21.64 29.61 7.02
CA PHE A 354 20.97 30.04 5.80
C PHE A 354 20.90 31.56 5.78
N PHE A 355 21.47 32.17 4.74
CA PHE A 355 21.36 33.59 4.47
C PHE A 355 20.25 33.81 3.46
N ILE A 356 19.16 34.46 3.87
CA ILE A 356 17.96 34.64 3.06
C ILE A 356 17.83 36.11 2.69
N SER A 357 17.96 36.44 1.41
CA SER A 357 17.75 37.79 0.87
C SER A 357 16.33 37.92 0.34
N ALA A 358 15.70 39.06 0.60
CA ALA A 358 14.41 39.42 0.02
C ALA A 358 14.54 40.01 -1.41
N GLY A 359 15.77 40.29 -1.90
CA GLY A 359 15.96 40.94 -3.19
C GLY A 359 15.28 42.34 -3.25
N ASP A 360 15.02 42.85 -4.45
CA ASP A 360 14.29 44.11 -4.66
C ASP A 360 12.76 43.88 -4.78
N MET A 361 12.17 43.21 -3.79
CA MET A 361 10.73 42.94 -3.75
C MET A 361 9.98 43.75 -2.69
N PHE A 362 8.66 43.88 -2.85
CA PHE A 362 7.78 44.54 -1.88
C PHE A 362 6.57 43.67 -1.54
N HIS A 363 6.05 43.80 -0.33
CA HIS A 363 4.86 43.08 0.09
C HIS A 363 3.63 43.98 0.03
N VAL A 364 2.48 43.45 -0.36
CA VAL A 364 1.21 44.21 -0.34
C VAL A 364 0.57 44.26 1.05
N SER A 365 1.11 43.49 1.99
CA SER A 365 0.66 43.43 3.38
C SER A 365 1.85 43.46 4.34
N HIS A 366 1.62 43.99 5.54
CA HIS A 366 2.62 43.94 6.61
C HIS A 366 2.75 42.51 7.15
N SER A 367 3.98 42.09 7.45
CA SER A 367 4.26 40.81 8.11
C SER A 367 5.27 41.00 9.23
N ASP A 368 4.97 40.40 10.39
CA ASP A 368 5.82 40.42 11.57
C ASP A 368 6.83 39.27 11.62
N ASP A 369 6.89 38.45 10.58
CA ASP A 369 7.82 37.34 10.48
C ASP A 369 9.28 37.80 10.66
N PRO A 370 10.09 37.11 11.47
CA PRO A 370 11.49 37.52 11.71
C PRO A 370 12.40 37.37 10.48
N VAL A 371 12.08 36.48 9.56
CA VAL A 371 12.89 36.16 8.38
C VAL A 371 12.38 36.91 7.14
N PHE A 372 11.07 36.86 6.91
CA PHE A 372 10.36 37.42 5.74
C PHE A 372 9.58 38.70 6.05
N GLY A 373 9.74 39.25 7.25
CA GLY A 373 8.97 40.39 7.71
C GLY A 373 9.29 41.69 6.99
N THR A 374 8.39 42.64 7.17
CA THR A 374 8.45 43.94 6.52
C THR A 374 8.61 45.07 7.53
N LYS A 375 8.88 46.26 7.01
CA LYS A 375 8.85 47.49 7.80
C LYS A 375 7.39 47.86 8.08
N SER A 376 7.10 48.37 9.27
CA SER A 376 5.74 48.71 9.71
C SER A 376 5.11 49.88 8.95
N LYS A 377 5.92 50.72 8.28
CA LYS A 377 5.43 51.81 7.43
C LYS A 377 5.57 51.42 5.96
N SER A 378 4.51 51.64 5.18
CA SER A 378 4.56 51.48 3.73
C SER A 378 5.68 52.36 3.16
N GLY A 379 6.57 51.75 2.38
CA GLY A 379 7.71 52.43 1.78
C GLY A 379 7.35 53.17 0.49
N ARG A 380 6.25 52.78 -0.17
CA ARG A 380 5.73 53.37 -1.40
C ARG A 380 4.32 52.86 -1.70
N LYS A 381 3.54 53.60 -2.49
CA LYS A 381 2.32 53.07 -3.14
C LYS A 381 2.65 52.61 -4.56
N ILE A 382 2.28 51.37 -4.90
CA ILE A 382 2.46 50.78 -6.23
C ILE A 382 1.06 50.59 -6.81
N ASN A 383 0.72 51.32 -7.87
CA ASN A 383 -0.61 51.28 -8.50
C ASN A 383 -1.76 51.51 -7.49
N GLY A 384 -1.57 52.40 -6.52
CA GLY A 384 -2.56 52.71 -5.47
C GLY A 384 -2.56 51.75 -4.27
N VAL A 385 -1.86 50.61 -4.35
CA VAL A 385 -1.72 49.65 -3.25
C VAL A 385 -0.53 50.02 -2.38
N GLU A 386 -0.70 50.00 -1.06
CA GLU A 386 0.40 50.19 -0.12
C GLU A 386 1.39 49.03 -0.21
N ALA A 387 2.66 49.37 -0.40
CA ALA A 387 3.73 48.39 -0.52
C ALA A 387 4.72 48.55 0.64
N PHE A 388 5.01 47.45 1.32
CA PHE A 388 5.90 47.39 2.46
C PHE A 388 7.24 46.83 2.01
N ALA A 389 8.32 47.58 2.30
CA ALA A 389 9.67 47.11 2.01
C ALA A 389 10.08 46.03 3.03
N PRO A 390 10.95 45.08 2.64
CA PRO A 390 11.52 44.10 3.56
C PRO A 390 12.19 44.79 4.76
N ARG A 391 12.06 44.19 5.95
CA ARG A 391 12.62 44.72 7.19
C ARG A 391 14.15 44.70 7.15
N ASN A 392 14.69 43.55 6.75
CA ASN A 392 16.11 43.31 6.60
C ASN A 392 16.42 43.00 5.14
N PRO A 393 17.52 43.53 4.57
CA PRO A 393 17.95 43.13 3.22
C PRO A 393 18.35 41.66 3.17
N MET A 394 18.78 41.11 4.30
CA MET A 394 19.11 39.70 4.47
C MET A 394 18.84 39.29 5.92
N SER A 395 18.17 38.15 6.07
CA SER A 395 17.85 37.49 7.33
C SER A 395 18.70 36.23 7.44
N VAL A 396 18.96 35.79 8.67
CA VAL A 396 19.80 34.62 8.95
C VAL A 396 19.00 33.61 9.75
N LEU A 397 19.01 32.36 9.31
CA LEU A 397 18.40 31.23 9.99
C LEU A 397 19.48 30.20 10.29
N GLY A 398 19.51 29.69 11.51
CA GLY A 398 20.37 28.57 11.90
C GLY A 398 19.53 27.34 12.23
N CYS A 399 20.02 26.16 11.89
CA CYS A 399 19.41 24.88 12.26
C CYS A 399 20.46 23.89 12.76
N THR A 400 20.11 23.11 13.78
CA THR A 400 20.86 21.94 14.24
C THR A 400 20.08 20.66 13.91
N GLU A 401 20.76 19.67 13.37
CA GLU A 401 20.22 18.38 12.95
C GLU A 401 20.88 17.26 13.78
N GLU A 402 20.07 16.49 14.48
CA GLU A 402 20.46 15.39 15.35
C GLU A 402 19.81 14.08 14.87
N HIS A 403 20.58 13.00 14.93
CA HIS A 403 20.18 11.68 14.47
C HIS A 403 20.41 10.68 15.58
N GLU A 404 19.39 9.94 15.98
CA GLU A 404 19.50 8.86 16.97
C GLU A 404 19.16 7.54 16.31
N VAL A 405 19.96 6.50 16.59
CA VAL A 405 19.67 5.12 16.16
C VAL A 405 19.63 4.21 17.36
N CYS A 406 18.67 3.29 17.35
CA CYS A 406 18.47 2.32 18.39
C CYS A 406 18.40 0.89 17.84
N ASN A 407 18.87 -0.05 18.66
CA ASN A 407 18.63 -1.47 18.48
C ASN A 407 17.34 -1.86 19.22
N PRO A 408 16.23 -2.19 18.52
CA PRO A 408 14.97 -2.53 19.16
C PRO A 408 15.01 -3.86 19.92
N SER A 409 15.97 -4.74 19.60
CA SER A 409 16.18 -6.03 20.26
C SER A 409 16.86 -5.91 21.62
N GLU A 410 17.52 -4.78 21.90
CA GLU A 410 18.18 -4.52 23.17
C GLU A 410 17.28 -3.72 24.12
N SER A 411 17.41 -4.00 25.41
CA SER A 411 16.70 -3.27 26.46
C SER A 411 17.66 -2.41 27.29
N GLY A 412 17.13 -1.32 27.87
CA GLY A 412 17.89 -0.41 28.73
C GLY A 412 18.46 0.82 28.03
N PRO A 413 19.22 1.66 28.76
CA PRO A 413 19.61 3.00 28.31
C PRO A 413 20.66 3.00 27.19
N ASN A 414 21.41 1.90 27.03
CA ASN A 414 22.46 1.77 26.01
C ASN A 414 21.95 1.26 24.66
N ARG A 415 20.63 1.02 24.53
CA ARG A 415 20.05 0.54 23.27
C ARG A 415 20.05 1.59 22.16
N CYS A 416 20.22 2.87 22.51
CA CYS A 416 20.20 4.01 21.60
C CYS A 416 21.53 4.77 21.64
N MET A 417 21.87 5.37 20.51
CA MET A 417 23.05 6.20 20.37
C MET A 417 22.76 7.36 19.42
N MET A 418 23.16 8.57 19.82
CA MET A 418 23.25 9.70 18.90
C MET A 418 24.32 9.41 17.85
N MET A 419 23.91 9.36 16.60
CA MET A 419 24.81 9.29 15.45
C MET A 419 25.53 10.63 15.31
N THR A 420 26.79 10.64 15.72
CA THR A 420 27.75 11.59 15.15
C THR A 420 27.95 11.23 13.67
N ARG A 421 28.44 12.16 12.84
CA ARG A 421 28.62 11.86 11.40
C ARG A 421 29.68 10.77 11.15
N LYS A 422 30.64 10.56 12.08
CA LYS A 422 31.72 9.56 11.90
C LYS A 422 32.16 8.77 13.12
N PRO A 423 31.27 8.08 13.87
CA PRO A 423 31.72 6.86 14.51
C PRO A 423 32.14 5.89 13.39
N SER A 424 33.22 5.13 13.59
CA SER A 424 33.51 4.05 12.63
C SER A 424 32.30 3.10 12.60
N ASN A 425 32.01 2.47 11.46
CA ASN A 425 30.91 1.49 11.39
C ASN A 425 31.07 0.42 12.49
N ALA A 426 32.32 0.00 12.74
CA ALA A 426 32.67 -0.89 13.84
C ALA A 426 32.23 -0.35 15.21
N THR A 427 32.48 0.93 15.50
CA THR A 427 32.09 1.56 16.77
C THR A 427 30.57 1.57 16.98
N VAL A 428 29.80 1.84 15.92
CA VAL A 428 28.33 1.83 16.00
C VAL A 428 27.82 0.41 16.24
N ILE A 429 28.33 -0.53 15.44
CA ILE A 429 27.96 -1.95 15.52
C ILE A 429 28.27 -2.50 16.92
N GLU A 430 29.44 -2.22 17.45
CA GLU A 430 29.87 -2.68 18.78
C GLU A 430 29.03 -2.03 19.89
N ARG A 431 28.87 -0.71 19.88
CA ARG A 431 28.17 0.02 20.95
C ARG A 431 26.68 -0.33 21.02
N LEU A 432 26.03 -0.48 19.87
CA LEU A 432 24.61 -0.85 19.78
C LEU A 432 24.39 -2.37 19.72
N LYS A 433 25.46 -3.17 19.75
CA LYS A 433 25.45 -4.64 19.61
C LYS A 433 24.62 -5.11 18.42
N LEU A 434 24.85 -4.50 17.27
CA LEU A 434 24.05 -4.75 16.07
C LEU A 434 24.38 -6.11 15.48
N ASN A 435 23.34 -6.81 15.04
CA ASN A 435 23.53 -7.98 14.19
C ASN A 435 23.89 -7.55 12.75
N PRO A 436 24.36 -8.49 11.89
CA PRO A 436 24.76 -8.16 10.52
C PRO A 436 23.66 -7.50 9.66
N SER A 437 22.38 -7.84 9.88
CA SER A 437 21.25 -7.28 9.14
C SER A 437 20.96 -5.83 9.54
N GLN A 438 21.01 -5.55 10.84
CA GLN A 438 20.92 -4.20 11.39
C GLN A 438 22.11 -3.34 10.93
N ALA A 439 23.32 -3.91 10.94
CA ALA A 439 24.52 -3.25 10.45
C ALA A 439 24.39 -2.84 8.98
N ALA A 440 23.93 -3.74 8.10
CA ALA A 440 23.66 -3.45 6.69
C ALA A 440 22.66 -2.29 6.53
N THR A 441 21.57 -2.30 7.29
CA THR A 441 20.56 -1.22 7.26
C THR A 441 21.15 0.13 7.69
N ILE A 442 21.98 0.16 8.73
CA ILE A 442 22.65 1.40 9.19
C ILE A 442 23.61 1.94 8.13
N LEU A 443 24.31 1.09 7.39
CA LEU A 443 25.23 1.55 6.33
C LEU A 443 24.51 2.34 5.24
N ILE A 444 23.35 1.83 4.82
CA ILE A 444 22.46 2.50 3.86
C ILE A 444 21.98 3.81 4.48
N LEU A 445 21.35 3.74 5.66
CA LEU A 445 20.83 4.91 6.39
C LEU A 445 21.88 6.02 6.49
N ARG A 446 23.09 5.68 6.94
CA ARG A 446 24.16 6.64 7.18
C ARG A 446 24.62 7.36 5.91
N THR A 447 24.75 6.64 4.80
CA THR A 447 25.11 7.25 3.52
C THR A 447 24.05 8.25 3.08
N GLU A 448 22.77 7.95 3.36
CA GLU A 448 21.65 8.82 3.02
C GLU A 448 21.51 10.02 3.95
N LEU A 449 21.80 9.88 5.25
CA LEU A 449 21.83 11.01 6.18
C LEU A 449 22.91 12.05 5.80
N GLU A 450 24.02 11.62 5.22
CA GLU A 450 25.05 12.56 4.74
C GLU A 450 24.61 13.32 3.47
N ARG A 451 23.71 12.73 2.67
CA ARG A 451 23.18 13.31 1.44
C ARG A 451 21.97 14.21 1.72
N ASN A 452 21.13 13.85 2.67
CA ASN A 452 19.87 14.49 3.00
C ASN A 452 20.01 15.38 4.25
N LEU A 453 20.83 16.43 4.13
CA LEU A 453 20.91 17.52 5.10
C LEU A 453 20.08 18.71 4.60
N PHE A 454 19.58 19.55 5.51
CA PHE A 454 18.85 20.77 5.14
C PHE A 454 19.60 21.62 4.11
N ARG A 455 20.94 21.77 4.27
CA ARG A 455 21.78 22.48 3.29
C ARG A 455 21.63 21.93 1.87
N ASN A 456 21.70 20.60 1.70
CA ASN A 456 21.77 19.99 0.38
C ASN A 456 20.44 20.12 -0.36
N TYR A 457 19.32 20.03 0.35
CA TYR A 457 18.00 20.34 -0.20
C TYR A 457 17.95 21.80 -0.69
N VAL A 458 18.29 22.74 0.20
CA VAL A 458 18.21 24.18 -0.08
C VAL A 458 19.17 24.59 -1.21
N SER A 459 20.36 23.99 -1.32
CA SER A 459 21.34 24.32 -2.35
C SER A 459 20.98 23.78 -3.73
N SER A 460 20.27 22.63 -3.78
CA SER A 460 20.05 21.88 -5.03
C SER A 460 18.78 22.31 -5.76
N LEU A 461 17.84 22.96 -5.05
CA LEU A 461 16.65 23.55 -5.63
C LEU A 461 16.68 25.06 -5.47
N ASN A 462 17.01 25.76 -6.55
CA ASN A 462 16.87 27.23 -6.65
C ASN A 462 15.42 27.62 -6.25
N PRO A 463 15.23 28.66 -5.42
CA PRO A 463 14.52 28.54 -4.15
C PRO A 463 13.05 28.16 -4.28
N GLN A 464 12.72 26.95 -3.82
CA GLN A 464 11.33 26.51 -3.66
C GLN A 464 10.79 26.83 -2.26
N LEU A 465 11.03 28.04 -1.78
CA LEU A 465 10.37 28.54 -0.56
C LEU A 465 8.84 28.51 -0.74
N ILE A 466 8.09 28.35 0.33
CA ILE A 466 6.64 28.51 0.31
C ILE A 466 6.29 29.97 -0.04
N ALA A 467 7.04 30.93 0.49
CA ALA A 467 6.87 32.36 0.26
C ALA A 467 6.86 32.71 -1.24
N THR A 468 7.69 32.04 -2.06
CA THR A 468 7.80 32.33 -3.50
C THR A 468 6.52 32.02 -4.28
N ASN A 469 5.63 31.15 -3.77
CA ASN A 469 4.33 30.88 -4.40
C ASN A 469 3.39 32.09 -4.43
N GLY A 470 3.61 33.07 -3.55
CA GLY A 470 2.82 34.30 -3.49
C GLY A 470 3.40 35.47 -4.27
N LEU A 471 4.49 35.26 -5.01
CA LEU A 471 5.14 36.31 -5.78
C LEU A 471 4.44 36.50 -7.13
N ILE A 472 4.11 37.75 -7.44
CA ILE A 472 3.59 38.16 -8.75
C ILE A 472 4.59 39.14 -9.37
N ARG A 473 4.89 38.94 -10.65
CA ARG A 473 5.77 39.84 -11.40
C ARG A 473 5.04 41.17 -11.66
N GLY A 474 5.55 42.25 -11.08
CA GLY A 474 5.12 43.62 -11.39
C GLY A 474 5.91 44.23 -12.56
N THR A 475 5.66 45.51 -12.86
CA THR A 475 6.25 46.22 -14.01
C THR A 475 7.76 46.45 -13.88
N ARG A 476 8.27 46.60 -12.65
CA ARG A 476 9.71 46.78 -12.37
C ARG A 476 10.26 45.76 -11.35
N ASN A 477 9.43 45.33 -10.40
CA ASN A 477 9.82 44.50 -9.27
C ASN A 477 8.78 43.39 -9.05
N TYR A 478 9.12 42.33 -8.33
CA TYR A 478 8.13 41.37 -7.86
C TYR A 478 7.41 41.88 -6.62
N LEU A 479 6.16 41.46 -6.47
CA LEU A 479 5.31 41.75 -5.33
C LEU A 479 4.94 40.46 -4.63
N GLN A 480 5.23 40.39 -3.33
CA GLN A 480 4.65 39.39 -2.45
C GLN A 480 3.19 39.75 -2.23
N TYR A 481 2.31 39.11 -2.98
CA TYR A 481 0.88 39.37 -2.99
C TYR A 481 0.16 38.62 -1.87
N LEU A 482 0.53 37.35 -1.64
CA LEU A 482 -0.02 36.58 -0.54
C LEU A 482 0.53 37.10 0.79
N ALA A 483 -0.36 37.43 1.71
CA ALA A 483 -0.01 37.79 3.07
C ALA A 483 0.70 36.63 3.77
N LEU A 484 1.88 36.91 4.31
CA LEU A 484 2.66 35.92 5.05
C LEU A 484 2.26 35.96 6.53
N PRO A 485 1.94 34.80 7.15
CA PRO A 485 1.72 34.70 8.58
C PRO A 485 2.89 35.25 9.40
N LYS A 486 2.62 35.59 10.66
CA LYS A 486 3.61 36.17 11.59
C LYS A 486 4.79 35.24 11.93
N ASP A 487 4.65 33.95 11.66
CA ASP A 487 5.59 32.87 11.94
C ASP A 487 5.80 31.98 10.70
N HIS A 488 5.68 32.56 9.51
CA HIS A 488 5.83 31.88 8.22
C HIS A 488 7.13 31.08 8.08
N TRP A 489 8.23 31.55 8.66
CA TRP A 489 9.50 30.83 8.68
C TRP A 489 9.39 29.40 9.25
N ARG A 490 8.46 29.15 10.18
CA ARG A 490 8.22 27.81 10.73
C ARG A 490 7.66 26.87 9.67
N ALA A 491 6.76 27.37 8.82
CA ALA A 491 6.21 26.59 7.72
C ALA A 491 7.28 26.23 6.69
N GLU A 492 8.25 27.14 6.46
CA GLU A 492 9.38 26.88 5.56
C GLU A 492 10.25 25.73 6.08
N VAL A 493 10.73 25.81 7.33
CA VAL A 493 11.58 24.75 7.90
C VAL A 493 10.82 23.43 8.10
N SER A 494 9.52 23.48 8.40
CA SER A 494 8.66 22.30 8.45
C SER A 494 8.63 21.58 7.11
N ARG A 495 8.51 22.32 6.00
CA ARG A 495 8.56 21.74 4.66
C ARG A 495 9.93 21.15 4.32
N TRP A 496 11.01 21.77 4.78
CA TRP A 496 12.35 21.20 4.61
C TRP A 496 12.46 19.87 5.36
N PHE A 497 11.89 19.79 6.56
CA PHE A 497 11.83 18.56 7.34
C PHE A 497 11.02 17.47 6.64
N ASP A 498 9.80 17.78 6.16
CA ASP A 498 8.97 16.86 5.37
C ASP A 498 9.75 16.28 4.18
N ILE A 499 10.44 17.14 3.42
CA ILE A 499 11.17 16.70 2.23
C ILE A 499 12.33 15.79 2.60
N ASN A 500 13.04 16.03 3.71
CA ASN A 500 14.08 15.12 4.17
C ASN A 500 13.52 13.76 4.59
N LEU A 501 12.34 13.72 5.23
CA LEU A 501 11.65 12.47 5.54
C LEU A 501 11.23 11.71 4.27
N ILE A 502 10.72 12.42 3.26
CA ILE A 502 10.36 11.82 1.96
C ILE A 502 11.59 11.27 1.25
N MET A 503 12.70 12.03 1.25
CA MET A 503 13.96 11.58 0.67
C MET A 503 14.52 10.36 1.39
N LEU A 504 14.35 10.27 2.71
CA LEU A 504 14.69 9.08 3.49
C LEU A 504 13.87 7.86 3.04
N GLN A 505 12.54 8.00 2.87
CA GLN A 505 11.70 6.91 2.34
C GLN A 505 12.13 6.51 0.92
N SER A 506 12.41 7.50 0.06
CA SER A 506 12.90 7.28 -1.30
C SER A 506 14.18 6.48 -1.31
N ALA A 507 15.13 6.82 -0.45
CA ALA A 507 16.48 6.31 -0.55
C ALA A 507 16.56 4.79 -0.34
N PHE A 508 15.73 4.21 0.53
CA PHE A 508 15.66 2.76 0.70
C PHE A 508 15.04 2.05 -0.51
N VAL A 509 14.04 2.67 -1.15
CA VAL A 509 13.45 2.14 -2.38
C VAL A 509 14.45 2.26 -3.54
N ASP A 510 15.05 3.44 -3.70
CA ASP A 510 16.02 3.77 -4.74
C ASP A 510 17.30 2.93 -4.61
N TYR A 511 17.70 2.53 -3.40
CA TYR A 511 18.80 1.60 -3.17
C TYR A 511 18.56 0.24 -3.84
N VAL A 512 17.31 -0.23 -3.89
CA VAL A 512 16.95 -1.53 -4.48
C VAL A 512 16.60 -1.43 -5.96
N THR A 513 15.83 -0.42 -6.35
CA THR A 513 15.47 -0.22 -7.75
C THR A 513 16.66 0.25 -8.58
N GLY A 514 17.51 1.10 -8.00
CA GLY A 514 18.62 1.74 -8.68
C GLY A 514 18.19 2.82 -9.68
N PRO A 515 19.16 3.49 -10.33
CA PRO A 515 18.88 4.52 -11.32
C PRO A 515 18.48 3.89 -12.68
N ASP A 516 17.49 4.49 -13.33
CA ASP A 516 17.13 4.13 -14.71
C ASP A 516 18.08 4.77 -15.75
N GLU A 517 18.83 5.81 -15.35
CA GLU A 517 19.69 6.60 -16.23
C GLU A 517 21.00 5.86 -16.57
N PRO A 518 21.24 5.46 -17.84
CA PRO A 518 22.39 4.64 -18.22
C PRO A 518 23.74 5.29 -17.91
N ALA A 519 23.83 6.62 -17.94
CA ALA A 519 25.06 7.35 -17.62
C ALA A 519 25.45 7.25 -16.13
N VAL A 520 24.49 6.94 -15.24
CA VAL A 520 24.72 6.82 -13.79
C VAL A 520 24.97 5.37 -13.37
N ILE A 521 24.47 4.38 -14.12
CA ILE A 521 24.64 2.94 -13.82
C ILE A 521 26.11 2.54 -13.55
N PRO A 522 27.12 2.99 -14.33
CA PRO A 522 28.52 2.68 -14.05
C PRO A 522 29.06 3.21 -12.71
N MET A 523 28.38 4.19 -12.12
CA MET A 523 28.73 4.78 -10.83
C MET A 523 28.11 4.01 -9.65
N LEU A 524 27.27 3.01 -9.92
CA LEU A 524 26.68 2.17 -8.91
C LEU A 524 27.77 1.30 -8.24
N ILE A 525 27.79 1.32 -6.91
CA ILE A 525 28.54 0.42 -6.06
C ILE A 525 27.56 -0.65 -5.58
N PRO A 526 27.50 -1.81 -6.26
CA PRO A 526 26.66 -2.91 -5.81
C PRO A 526 27.23 -3.52 -4.53
N PRO A 527 26.41 -4.20 -3.71
CA PRO A 527 26.84 -4.82 -2.46
C PRO A 527 28.12 -5.67 -2.60
N GLU A 528 28.24 -6.44 -3.68
CA GLU A 528 29.37 -7.36 -3.91
C GLU A 528 30.73 -6.64 -4.03
N LYS A 529 30.71 -5.38 -4.45
CA LYS A 529 31.91 -4.57 -4.66
C LYS A 529 32.29 -3.71 -3.46
N ASP A 530 31.48 -3.71 -2.39
CA ASP A 530 31.83 -2.99 -1.17
C ASP A 530 32.92 -3.75 -0.39
N THR A 531 34.16 -3.29 -0.53
CA THR A 531 35.34 -3.84 0.14
C THR A 531 35.52 -3.32 1.56
N ASN A 532 34.74 -2.32 1.98
CA ASN A 532 34.88 -1.70 3.30
C ASN A 532 34.08 -2.41 4.40
N THR A 533 33.36 -3.49 4.05
CA THR A 533 32.52 -4.26 4.97
C THR A 533 32.98 -5.72 5.11
N THR A 534 32.61 -6.36 6.21
CA THR A 534 32.84 -7.80 6.43
C THR A 534 32.00 -8.62 5.45
N ALA A 535 32.41 -9.87 5.17
CA ALA A 535 31.67 -10.74 4.25
C ALA A 535 30.22 -10.99 4.69
N GLU A 536 29.96 -11.08 6.00
CA GLU A 536 28.62 -11.26 6.57
C GLU A 536 27.70 -10.05 6.30
N ILE A 537 28.21 -8.83 6.52
CA ILE A 537 27.45 -7.60 6.26
C ILE A 537 27.20 -7.46 4.75
N ARG A 538 28.18 -7.82 3.91
CA ARG A 538 28.03 -7.79 2.45
C ARG A 538 26.90 -8.69 1.96
N GLU A 539 26.80 -9.90 2.52
CA GLU A 539 25.70 -10.82 2.22
C GLU A 539 24.34 -10.28 2.70
N GLU A 540 24.28 -9.62 3.87
CA GLU A 540 23.04 -8.97 4.31
C GLU A 540 22.65 -7.75 3.47
N LEU A 541 23.61 -6.96 2.97
CA LEU A 541 23.35 -5.89 1.99
C LEU A 541 22.74 -6.48 0.71
N ARG A 542 23.30 -7.58 0.20
CA ARG A 542 22.75 -8.30 -0.95
C ARG A 542 21.33 -8.80 -0.68
N ARG A 543 21.07 -9.38 0.50
CA ARG A 543 19.72 -9.82 0.90
C ARG A 543 18.74 -8.66 1.04
N THR A 544 19.20 -7.48 1.44
CA THR A 544 18.36 -6.28 1.56
C THR A 544 17.78 -5.88 0.20
N CYS A 545 18.52 -6.10 -0.90
CA CYS A 545 18.03 -5.90 -2.27
C CYS A 545 16.79 -6.74 -2.63
N GLU A 546 16.55 -7.86 -1.93
CA GLU A 546 15.42 -8.76 -2.17
C GLU A 546 14.30 -8.58 -1.12
N ARG A 547 14.45 -7.63 -0.21
CA ARG A 547 13.58 -7.45 0.95
C ARG A 547 12.81 -6.12 0.95
N GLN A 548 12.88 -5.31 -0.10
CA GLN A 548 12.18 -4.02 -0.12
C GLN A 548 10.69 -4.19 -0.45
N ILE A 549 9.84 -3.59 0.38
CA ILE A 549 8.40 -3.47 0.16
C ILE A 549 8.07 -2.11 -0.44
N VAL A 550 7.11 -2.09 -1.36
CA VAL A 550 6.44 -0.90 -1.89
C VAL A 550 4.93 -1.11 -1.91
N ARG A 551 4.18 -0.06 -2.22
CA ARG A 551 2.71 -0.12 -2.35
C ARG A 551 2.26 0.27 -3.75
N ASN A 552 0.98 0.00 -4.04
CA ASN A 552 0.27 0.41 -5.26
C ASN A 552 0.95 0.03 -6.57
N VAL A 553 1.20 -1.26 -6.73
CA VAL A 553 1.70 -1.78 -7.99
C VAL A 553 0.54 -2.28 -8.85
N ASN A 554 0.45 -1.73 -10.06
CA ASN A 554 -0.58 -2.12 -11.03
C ASN A 554 -0.26 -3.49 -11.65
N GLY A 555 -1.30 -4.27 -11.97
CA GLY A 555 -1.16 -5.53 -12.70
C GLY A 555 -0.88 -6.76 -11.83
N VAL A 556 -0.86 -6.61 -10.50
CA VAL A 556 -0.56 -7.68 -9.53
C VAL A 556 -1.54 -7.68 -8.35
N ARG A 557 -1.69 -8.83 -7.70
CA ARG A 557 -2.57 -9.02 -6.54
C ARG A 557 -1.97 -9.99 -5.52
N ASN A 558 -2.19 -9.69 -4.24
CA ASN A 558 -1.77 -10.50 -3.11
C ASN A 558 -2.90 -11.40 -2.58
N PHE A 559 -2.54 -12.63 -2.22
CA PHE A 559 -3.43 -13.60 -1.56
C PHE A 559 -2.83 -14.09 -0.25
N ASN A 560 -3.65 -14.28 0.78
CA ASN A 560 -3.20 -14.92 2.01
C ASN A 560 -3.05 -16.43 1.77
N LEU A 561 -1.81 -16.89 1.61
CA LEU A 561 -1.51 -18.27 1.26
C LEU A 561 -1.88 -19.23 2.40
N ARG A 562 -1.67 -18.83 3.67
CA ARG A 562 -2.11 -19.64 4.83
C ARG A 562 -3.63 -19.84 4.78
N ALA A 563 -4.41 -18.79 4.47
CA ALA A 563 -5.86 -18.88 4.36
C ALA A 563 -6.30 -19.79 3.18
N ILE A 564 -5.62 -19.72 2.03
CA ILE A 564 -5.87 -20.64 0.91
C ILE A 564 -5.66 -22.09 1.35
N LEU A 565 -4.56 -22.39 2.04
CA LEU A 565 -4.28 -23.74 2.53
C LEU A 565 -5.35 -24.24 3.51
N TRP A 566 -5.85 -23.36 4.39
CA TRP A 566 -6.96 -23.65 5.31
C TRP A 566 -8.32 -23.85 4.63
N VAL A 567 -8.52 -23.32 3.43
CA VAL A 567 -9.74 -23.60 2.63
C VAL A 567 -9.58 -24.90 1.85
N VAL A 568 -8.46 -25.06 1.15
CA VAL A 568 -8.23 -26.18 0.23
C VAL A 568 -8.05 -27.50 0.98
N GLY A 569 -7.27 -27.53 2.06
CA GLY A 569 -6.99 -28.77 2.81
C GLY A 569 -8.24 -29.43 3.38
N PRO A 570 -9.01 -28.78 4.26
CA PRO A 570 -10.27 -29.29 4.78
C PRO A 570 -11.32 -29.52 3.69
N GLY A 571 -11.39 -28.65 2.67
CA GLY A 571 -12.29 -28.83 1.54
C GLY A 571 -12.05 -30.15 0.81
N PHE A 572 -10.79 -30.50 0.55
CA PHE A 572 -10.43 -31.76 -0.09
C PHE A 572 -10.81 -32.97 0.78
N ALA A 573 -10.62 -32.87 2.10
CA ALA A 573 -11.05 -33.93 3.03
C ALA A 573 -12.58 -34.14 3.01
N ILE A 574 -13.38 -33.07 2.94
CA ILE A 574 -14.84 -33.15 2.82
C ILE A 574 -15.25 -33.80 1.50
N ILE A 575 -14.59 -33.44 0.39
CA ILE A 575 -14.85 -34.05 -0.92
C ILE A 575 -14.59 -35.55 -0.87
N MET A 576 -13.42 -35.96 -0.35
CA MET A 576 -13.06 -37.37 -0.22
C MET A 576 -14.04 -38.14 0.68
N LEU A 577 -14.46 -37.54 1.80
CA LEU A 577 -15.48 -38.13 2.67
C LEU A 577 -16.82 -38.26 1.94
N GLY A 578 -17.25 -37.23 1.20
CA GLY A 578 -18.49 -37.24 0.45
C GLY A 578 -18.55 -38.29 -0.65
N PHE A 579 -17.41 -38.65 -1.26
CA PHE A 579 -17.32 -39.77 -2.22
C PHE A 579 -17.35 -41.15 -1.55
N THR A 580 -16.83 -41.26 -0.33
CA THR A 580 -16.56 -42.55 0.31
C THR A 580 -17.53 -42.89 1.43
N ILE A 581 -18.42 -41.99 1.84
CA ILE A 581 -19.26 -42.15 3.03
C ILE A 581 -20.14 -43.41 2.98
N ASP A 582 -20.72 -43.74 1.83
CA ASP A 582 -21.54 -44.94 1.65
C ASP A 582 -20.72 -46.23 1.88
N SER A 583 -19.49 -46.25 1.36
CA SER A 583 -18.56 -47.38 1.49
C SER A 583 -17.98 -47.49 2.91
N LEU A 584 -17.56 -46.37 3.50
CA LEU A 584 -17.00 -46.32 4.85
C LEU A 584 -18.04 -46.70 5.90
N ALA A 585 -19.25 -46.16 5.79
CA ALA A 585 -20.34 -46.52 6.68
C ALA A 585 -20.75 -47.99 6.49
N GLY A 586 -20.80 -48.48 5.25
CA GLY A 586 -21.07 -49.89 4.97
C GLY A 586 -20.03 -50.84 5.58
N TRP A 587 -18.75 -50.48 5.49
CA TRP A 587 -17.66 -51.23 6.11
C TRP A 587 -17.73 -51.19 7.63
N ALA A 588 -17.91 -50.01 8.23
CA ALA A 588 -17.98 -49.84 9.68
C ALA A 588 -19.20 -50.55 10.29
N GLN A 589 -20.36 -50.48 9.64
CA GLN A 589 -21.58 -51.17 10.08
C GLN A 589 -21.45 -52.69 9.97
N GLY A 590 -20.75 -53.19 8.95
CA GLY A 590 -20.43 -54.62 8.81
C GLY A 590 -19.44 -55.10 9.88
N LEU A 591 -18.44 -54.29 10.20
CA LEU A 591 -17.46 -54.60 11.25
C LEU A 591 -18.09 -54.61 12.65
N LEU A 592 -18.97 -53.65 12.94
CA LEU A 592 -19.61 -53.49 14.24
C LEU A 592 -20.92 -54.30 14.39
N ARG A 593 -21.40 -54.94 13.31
CA ARG A 593 -22.70 -55.65 13.21
C ARG A 593 -23.88 -54.82 13.75
N LYS A 594 -23.80 -53.50 13.60
CA LYS A 594 -24.81 -52.53 14.07
C LYS A 594 -25.17 -51.61 12.91
N GLY A 595 -26.47 -51.46 12.64
CA GLY A 595 -26.97 -50.52 11.63
C GLY A 595 -27.29 -51.11 10.26
N GLU A 596 -27.18 -52.43 10.06
CA GLU A 596 -27.46 -53.09 8.77
C GLU A 596 -28.86 -52.78 8.21
N ALA A 597 -29.88 -52.73 9.09
CA ALA A 597 -31.25 -52.38 8.68
C ALA A 597 -31.38 -50.94 8.14
N ARG A 598 -30.62 -49.98 8.70
CA ARG A 598 -30.62 -48.57 8.24
C ARG A 598 -29.88 -48.42 6.92
N ARG A 599 -28.85 -49.24 6.69
CA ARG A 599 -28.15 -49.33 5.41
C ARG A 599 -29.04 -49.90 4.31
N ALA A 600 -29.79 -50.96 4.60
CA ALA A 600 -30.72 -51.55 3.65
C ALA A 600 -31.79 -50.54 3.21
N LEU A 601 -32.29 -49.72 4.14
CA LEU A 601 -33.21 -48.62 3.83
C LEU A 601 -32.57 -47.52 2.98
N TRP A 602 -31.33 -47.12 3.27
CA TRP A 602 -30.60 -46.14 2.44
C TRP A 602 -30.40 -46.60 0.99
N ILE A 603 -30.21 -47.91 0.80
CA ILE A 603 -30.09 -48.55 -0.52
C ILE A 603 -31.47 -48.61 -1.20
N LYS A 604 -32.52 -48.99 -0.45
CA LYS A 604 -33.91 -49.08 -0.96
C LYS A 604 -34.47 -47.74 -1.41
N ASP A 605 -34.16 -46.66 -0.69
CA ASP A 605 -34.67 -45.32 -0.99
C ASP A 605 -33.97 -44.65 -2.19
N ASP A 606 -32.96 -45.30 -2.77
CA ASP A 606 -32.26 -44.81 -3.96
C ASP A 606 -33.14 -44.89 -5.21
N MET A 607 -33.06 -43.91 -6.11
CA MET A 607 -34.04 -43.67 -7.21
C MET A 607 -34.33 -44.90 -8.09
N LEU A 608 -33.38 -45.84 -8.18
CA LEU A 608 -33.44 -47.01 -9.04
C LEU A 608 -34.16 -48.23 -8.42
N GLN A 609 -34.37 -48.26 -7.10
CA GLN A 609 -34.93 -49.45 -6.42
C GLN A 609 -36.45 -49.43 -6.22
N PRO A 610 -37.12 -48.30 -5.93
CA PRO A 610 -38.57 -48.25 -5.76
C PRO A 610 -39.35 -48.69 -7.02
N LYS A 611 -38.81 -48.44 -8.22
CA LYS A 611 -39.41 -48.91 -9.49
C LYS A 611 -39.31 -50.43 -9.66
N ARG A 612 -38.29 -51.07 -9.08
CA ARG A 612 -38.08 -52.52 -9.17
C ARG A 612 -39.06 -53.27 -8.28
N ASP A 613 -39.33 -52.76 -7.09
CA ASP A 613 -40.36 -53.34 -6.19
C ASP A 613 -41.78 -53.05 -6.70
N GLY A 614 -42.03 -51.86 -7.26
CA GLY A 614 -43.34 -51.50 -7.84
C GLY A 614 -43.77 -52.35 -9.05
N GLN A 615 -42.84 -52.72 -9.93
CA GLN A 615 -43.13 -53.61 -11.08
C GLN A 615 -43.46 -55.05 -10.66
N VAL A 616 -43.09 -55.48 -9.45
CA VAL A 616 -43.47 -56.80 -8.91
C VAL A 616 -44.92 -56.80 -8.42
N TYR A 617 -45.48 -55.67 -7.98
CA TYR A 617 -46.88 -55.59 -7.55
C TYR A 617 -47.87 -55.42 -8.72
N GLU A 618 -47.46 -54.79 -9.82
CA GLU A 618 -48.32 -54.62 -11.01
C GLU A 618 -48.48 -55.91 -11.83
N SER A 619 -47.56 -56.87 -11.70
CA SER A 619 -47.69 -58.21 -12.32
C SER A 619 -48.51 -59.20 -11.49
N VAL A 620 -48.78 -58.92 -10.22
CA VAL A 620 -49.60 -59.78 -9.33
C VAL A 620 -51.09 -59.39 -9.39
N LEU A 621 -51.42 -58.12 -9.60
CA LEU A 621 -52.82 -57.67 -9.69
C LEU A 621 -53.53 -57.98 -11.02
N LEU A 622 -52.78 -58.40 -12.06
CA LEU A 622 -53.35 -58.87 -13.33
C LEU A 622 -53.62 -60.39 -13.36
N ALA A 623 -53.29 -61.13 -12.29
CA ALA A 623 -53.44 -62.57 -12.23
C ALA A 623 -54.62 -63.07 -11.37
N ASP A 624 -55.31 -62.20 -10.61
CA ASP A 624 -56.35 -62.61 -9.64
C ASP A 624 -57.74 -62.00 -9.90
N GLY A 625 -58.03 -61.70 -11.17
CA GLY A 625 -59.30 -61.10 -11.63
C GLY A 625 -60.17 -62.05 -12.43
N SER A 626 -60.30 -63.32 -12.05
CA SER A 626 -61.24 -64.25 -12.67
C SER A 626 -62.10 -64.95 -11.62
N GLY A 627 -63.25 -64.36 -11.30
CA GLY A 627 -64.25 -65.01 -10.45
C GLY A 627 -65.46 -64.14 -10.12
N MET A 628 -66.63 -64.64 -10.51
CA MET A 628 -67.99 -64.21 -10.14
C MET A 628 -68.60 -63.03 -10.91
N GLY A 629 -69.55 -63.39 -11.78
CA GLY A 629 -70.45 -62.46 -12.45
C GLY A 629 -71.70 -62.13 -11.64
N THR A 630 -72.45 -61.16 -12.14
CA THR A 630 -73.91 -61.21 -12.23
C THR A 630 -74.37 -60.26 -13.33
N GLU A 631 -75.44 -60.70 -13.96
CA GLU A 631 -76.10 -60.26 -15.18
C GLU A 631 -77.03 -59.06 -14.91
N TYR A 632 -76.99 -58.00 -15.74
CA TYR A 632 -78.16 -57.17 -16.06
C TYR A 632 -77.94 -56.46 -17.41
N SER A 633 -78.93 -56.63 -18.29
CA SER A 633 -79.01 -56.18 -19.69
C SER A 633 -79.35 -54.68 -19.83
N GLY A 634 -78.84 -54.01 -20.88
CA GLY A 634 -79.30 -52.66 -21.27
C GLY A 634 -78.45 -51.94 -22.32
N TYR A 635 -78.71 -52.23 -23.60
CA TYR A 635 -78.62 -51.41 -24.83
C TYR A 635 -77.78 -50.09 -24.91
N ASN A 636 -76.85 -50.10 -25.88
CA ASN A 636 -76.45 -49.07 -26.88
C ASN A 636 -76.10 -47.61 -26.52
N ASN A 637 -74.83 -47.25 -26.83
CA ASN A 637 -74.36 -46.33 -27.89
C ASN A 637 -73.38 -45.24 -27.43
N GLY A 638 -72.22 -45.14 -28.13
CA GLY A 638 -71.62 -43.84 -28.46
C GLY A 638 -70.15 -43.62 -28.10
N SER A 639 -69.32 -43.51 -29.14
CA SER A 639 -68.01 -42.83 -29.26
C SER A 639 -66.79 -43.41 -28.53
N GLN A 640 -66.02 -44.19 -29.31
CA GLN A 640 -64.56 -44.29 -29.22
C GLN A 640 -63.92 -43.02 -29.78
N ASP A 641 -62.90 -42.50 -29.10
CA ASP A 641 -61.78 -41.82 -29.76
C ASP A 641 -60.48 -42.18 -29.02
N GLN A 642 -59.64 -42.96 -29.71
CA GLN A 642 -58.20 -43.02 -29.50
C GLN A 642 -57.57 -41.86 -30.30
N VAL A 643 -56.39 -41.32 -29.99
CA VAL A 643 -55.10 -41.89 -30.42
C VAL A 643 -53.92 -41.09 -29.83
N LYS A 644 -52.88 -41.89 -29.52
CA LYS A 644 -51.43 -41.73 -29.32
C LYS A 644 -50.68 -40.47 -29.84
N TYR A 645 -49.65 -40.09 -29.07
CA TYR A 645 -48.39 -39.39 -29.42
C TYR A 645 -47.62 -40.08 -30.58
N PRO A 646 -46.70 -39.43 -31.37
CA PRO A 646 -45.37 -39.02 -30.89
C PRO A 646 -44.56 -37.92 -31.66
N LEU A 647 -43.46 -37.47 -31.01
CA LEU A 647 -42.10 -37.15 -31.48
C LEU A 647 -41.80 -36.26 -32.73
N VAL A 648 -40.77 -35.40 -32.57
CA VAL A 648 -39.55 -35.23 -33.40
C VAL A 648 -39.19 -33.76 -33.75
N ALA A 649 -37.90 -33.50 -33.50
CA ALA A 649 -36.95 -32.52 -34.02
C ALA A 649 -37.31 -31.64 -35.22
N ALA A 650 -36.79 -30.41 -35.21
CA ALA A 650 -36.70 -29.54 -36.37
C ALA A 650 -35.25 -29.12 -36.61
N GLN A 651 -34.72 -29.47 -37.79
CA GLN A 651 -33.60 -28.77 -38.40
C GLN A 651 -33.71 -28.80 -39.95
N PHE A 652 -33.64 -27.60 -40.52
CA PHE A 652 -33.29 -27.16 -41.90
C PHE A 652 -34.18 -27.39 -43.15
N ASP A 653 -34.49 -26.21 -43.76
CA ASP A 653 -34.39 -25.79 -45.18
C ASP A 653 -35.50 -25.95 -46.24
N GLY A 654 -35.82 -24.79 -46.86
CA GLY A 654 -36.23 -24.57 -48.27
C GLY A 654 -37.73 -24.73 -48.59
N VAL A 655 -38.40 -24.00 -49.50
CA VAL A 655 -37.99 -23.47 -50.81
C VAL A 655 -39.13 -22.61 -51.47
N HIS A 656 -38.71 -21.58 -52.25
CA HIS A 656 -39.26 -20.91 -53.48
C HIS A 656 -40.40 -19.86 -53.57
N GLY A 657 -40.05 -18.82 -54.35
CA GLY A 657 -40.84 -18.13 -55.39
C GLY A 657 -40.63 -16.61 -55.33
N GLY A 658 -40.18 -15.84 -56.33
CA GLY A 658 -39.88 -15.97 -57.76
C GLY A 658 -40.04 -14.55 -58.37
N GLY A 659 -39.17 -14.09 -59.28
CA GLY A 659 -39.41 -12.80 -59.97
C GLY A 659 -38.22 -12.09 -60.63
N TYR A 660 -37.87 -12.52 -61.85
CA TYR A 660 -37.43 -11.75 -63.02
C TYR A 660 -37.15 -10.22 -62.91
N LYS A 661 -35.91 -9.77 -63.21
CA LYS A 661 -35.44 -9.17 -64.50
C LYS A 661 -34.11 -8.43 -64.35
N SER A 662 -33.23 -8.74 -65.29
CA SER A 662 -31.87 -8.27 -65.67
C SER A 662 -31.85 -6.86 -66.33
N PRO A 663 -30.74 -6.32 -66.92
CA PRO A 663 -29.28 -6.66 -66.89
C PRO A 663 -28.29 -5.46 -66.78
N GLY A 664 -26.98 -5.77 -66.72
CA GLY A 664 -25.88 -5.03 -67.41
C GLY A 664 -25.06 -4.07 -66.52
N VAL A 665 -23.88 -4.41 -65.98
CA VAL A 665 -22.54 -4.67 -66.58
C VAL A 665 -21.82 -3.40 -67.05
N VAL A 666 -20.49 -3.39 -66.80
CA VAL A 666 -19.41 -2.41 -67.08
C VAL A 666 -19.18 -1.45 -65.89
N GLY A 667 -18.02 -1.32 -65.25
CA GLY A 667 -16.64 -1.75 -65.54
C GLY A 667 -15.68 -0.58 -65.26
N ALA A 668 -14.58 -0.87 -64.55
CA ALA A 668 -13.30 -0.15 -64.54
C ALA A 668 -13.07 1.12 -63.65
N TYR A 669 -12.11 0.96 -62.73
CA TYR A 669 -10.88 1.76 -62.51
C TYR A 669 -10.88 3.26 -62.12
N SER A 670 -10.13 3.51 -61.03
CA SER A 670 -9.10 4.57 -60.82
C SER A 670 -9.46 5.87 -60.04
N PRO A 671 -8.48 6.68 -59.57
CA PRO A 671 -8.23 7.00 -58.14
C PRO A 671 -8.14 8.54 -57.88
N VAL A 672 -7.42 8.97 -56.83
CA VAL A 672 -6.91 10.36 -56.53
C VAL A 672 -7.91 11.22 -55.73
N ARG A 673 -7.60 12.09 -54.74
CA ARG A 673 -6.47 12.45 -53.84
C ARG A 673 -6.98 13.65 -52.99
N GLU A 674 -6.37 13.88 -51.82
CA GLU A 674 -6.27 15.16 -51.08
C GLU A 674 -7.55 15.90 -50.60
N ARG A 675 -7.72 15.97 -49.28
CA ARG A 675 -7.42 17.17 -48.47
C ARG A 675 -7.04 16.79 -47.05
#